data_AF-A0A964AKS3-F1
#
_entry.id   AF-A0A964AKS3-F1
#
_cell.length_a   1.000
_cell.length_b   1.000
_cell.length_c   1.000
_cell.angle_alpha   90.00
_cell.angle_beta   90.00
_cell.angle_gamma   90.00
#
_symmetry.space_group_name_H-M   'P 1'
#
loop_
_entity.id
_entity.type
_entity.pdbx_description
1 polymer ?
#
loop_
_entity_poly.entity_id
_entity_poly.type
_entity_poly.pdbx_seq_one_letter_code
_entity_poly.pdbx_strand_id
1 'polypeptide(L)'
;MIRAALLLLVLLFACLTSHSEYQEMWAQAHDHDDDGWAHPYFEGEDCDDFNPDVHPDAPELCDEIDNDCDGMIDEGVVPTQHRDADGDGRGDPDDFVEQCQPPPGYVENDFDCDDSDASIHPGADELCDGIDNDCDGETDELAFASYADGDADGFGDPATEQQVCAHPEGNVDNGLDCDDGDPQIHPDADEVCDGVDNDCDGDADEDDALDADTWYADSDADGFGDPDQPRAACALPDSYSADASDCDDSDAGVNPGEDEVCNDWKDNNCDGTDNGCAHSGGRLLTQADARFIGDSAGDGAGAGLGGVGDLNGDGFDDIAVGAPDAGSHGEAYVLYGPVSGQIDLGSADAVITTTSQSSTSAQLGAAFGGADLNNDGLSDLLVSRPFWLNDNLNRFFHGGVELWTSAPTGSTTTSSSRSTLYSDQLPQYQEIGASIGGVGDLTGDGTLEALVGAPGSNVTMSDDGRALVFDRPISDGEEFFSLSGTDRERAGTSVAIAGDVDGDGQADVLVGAPNSDTGGSNAGVAYLVLGPISGDVALGNADAILLGASADEAGSSVSSAGDLDGDGYDDLLVGAPYNDIGATDAGATHVVLGPTYGQSYLSQSDFVIRGDEEDMYLGSALANVHDVNGDGFDDLLIGAPGYDVPKSSGSNDKAGAVYLFYGPLTADLTTSDRDASWTGRQPYDYAGAALSPAGDVNADGYADFLVGARGTDTGGSDAGAAYLLLGAGL
;
A
#
# COMPACT_ATOMS: atom_id res chain seq x y z
N MET A 1 -43.65 96.43 -71.62
CA MET A 1 -43.24 97.56 -72.47
C MET A 1 -41.92 97.19 -73.11
N ILE A 2 -41.85 97.21 -74.44
CA ILE A 2 -40.67 97.71 -75.18
C ILE A 2 -39.40 96.92 -74.86
N ARG A 3 -38.94 95.94 -75.64
CA ARG A 3 -38.51 96.04 -77.05
C ARG A 3 -37.62 94.80 -77.21
N ALA A 4 -37.83 93.85 -78.12
CA ALA A 4 -37.80 94.03 -79.57
C ALA A 4 -36.66 94.95 -80.02
N ALA A 5 -35.80 94.42 -80.87
CA ALA A 5 -34.79 95.15 -81.64
C ALA A 5 -33.50 95.43 -80.88
N LEU A 6 -32.65 94.41 -80.85
CA LEU A 6 -31.43 94.36 -81.66
C LEU A 6 -30.62 93.19 -81.04
N LEU A 7 -30.78 91.96 -81.49
CA LEU A 7 -30.60 91.59 -82.88
C LEU A 7 -29.33 92.29 -83.42
N LEU A 8 -28.42 91.44 -83.87
CA LEU A 8 -28.03 91.52 -85.28
C LEU A 8 -26.85 92.39 -85.68
N LEU A 9 -26.02 92.96 -84.80
CA LEU A 9 -24.90 93.74 -85.35
C LEU A 9 -23.49 93.34 -84.95
N VAL A 10 -23.33 92.15 -84.38
CA VAL A 10 -22.02 91.50 -84.36
C VAL A 10 -22.18 89.99 -84.64
N LEU A 11 -22.74 89.50 -85.76
CA LEU A 11 -22.20 89.63 -87.12
C LEU A 11 -20.70 89.97 -87.13
N LEU A 12 -19.87 88.97 -87.42
CA LEU A 12 -19.03 88.97 -88.63
C LEU A 12 -17.64 88.33 -88.53
N PHE A 13 -17.17 87.75 -87.41
CA PHE A 13 -15.72 87.45 -87.36
C PHE A 13 -15.16 86.10 -86.87
N ALA A 14 -15.91 85.01 -86.85
CA ALA A 14 -15.31 83.67 -86.92
C ALA A 14 -16.40 82.64 -87.28
N CYS A 15 -16.52 82.05 -88.48
CA CYS A 15 -15.66 81.87 -89.64
C CYS A 15 -14.25 81.39 -89.29
N LEU A 16 -14.13 80.10 -88.92
CA LEU A 16 -13.12 79.13 -89.33
C LEU A 16 -13.08 77.98 -88.33
N THR A 17 -13.93 76.96 -88.54
CA THR A 17 -13.70 75.54 -88.16
C THR A 17 -14.86 74.69 -88.70
N SER A 18 -14.46 73.58 -89.34
CA SER A 18 -15.16 72.35 -89.76
C SER A 18 -16.70 72.30 -89.81
N HIS A 19 -17.26 72.08 -91.01
CA HIS A 19 -18.62 71.56 -91.18
C HIS A 19 -18.77 70.05 -90.85
N SER A 20 -17.69 69.36 -90.45
CA SER A 20 -17.74 67.97 -89.97
C SER A 20 -17.93 67.84 -88.45
N GLU A 21 -17.66 68.90 -87.66
CA GLU A 21 -17.83 68.88 -86.20
C GLU A 21 -19.25 69.29 -85.75
N TYR A 22 -20.10 69.75 -86.69
CA TYR A 22 -21.49 70.14 -86.40
C TYR A 22 -22.52 69.01 -86.61
N GLN A 23 -22.13 67.88 -87.21
CA GLN A 23 -23.02 66.71 -87.32
C GLN A 23 -22.80 65.69 -86.18
N GLU A 24 -21.57 65.52 -85.68
CA GLU A 24 -21.29 64.64 -84.53
C GLU A 24 -21.77 65.23 -83.18
N MET A 25 -21.89 66.56 -83.05
CA MET A 25 -22.45 67.19 -81.84
C MET A 25 -23.99 67.20 -81.77
N TRP A 26 -24.71 66.83 -82.84
CA TRP A 26 -26.19 66.79 -82.85
C TRP A 26 -26.76 65.39 -82.57
N ALA A 27 -26.03 64.33 -82.91
CA ALA A 27 -26.38 62.94 -82.57
C ALA A 27 -26.16 62.67 -81.07
N GLN A 28 -25.03 63.09 -80.50
CA GLN A 28 -24.68 62.90 -79.08
C GLN A 28 -25.50 63.73 -78.06
N ALA A 29 -26.50 64.49 -78.52
CA ALA A 29 -27.36 65.29 -77.64
C ALA A 29 -28.79 64.73 -77.52
N HIS A 30 -29.10 63.66 -78.26
CA HIS A 30 -30.43 63.03 -78.34
C HIS A 30 -30.35 61.50 -78.29
N ASP A 31 -29.20 60.97 -77.90
CA ASP A 31 -28.97 59.62 -77.38
C ASP A 31 -28.97 59.83 -75.85
N HIS A 32 -29.99 59.32 -75.14
CA HIS A 32 -30.20 59.66 -73.72
C HIS A 32 -29.65 58.61 -72.75
N ASP A 33 -29.35 57.41 -73.23
CA ASP A 33 -28.68 56.34 -72.49
C ASP A 33 -27.22 56.10 -72.92
N ASP A 34 -26.72 56.89 -73.89
CA ASP A 34 -25.34 56.91 -74.38
C ASP A 34 -24.89 55.58 -75.06
N ASP A 35 -25.80 54.83 -75.68
CA ASP A 35 -25.50 53.55 -76.34
C ASP A 35 -25.01 53.69 -77.81
N GLY A 36 -25.12 54.89 -78.37
CA GLY A 36 -24.72 55.22 -79.73
C GLY A 36 -25.85 55.15 -80.77
N TRP A 37 -27.05 54.76 -80.37
CA TRP A 37 -28.29 54.86 -81.13
C TRP A 37 -29.12 56.05 -80.62
N ALA A 38 -30.13 56.48 -81.39
CA ALA A 38 -30.92 57.64 -81.02
C ALA A 38 -32.37 57.46 -81.47
N HIS A 39 -33.31 58.08 -80.76
CA HIS A 39 -34.74 57.89 -81.01
C HIS A 39 -35.20 58.10 -82.49
N PRO A 40 -36.22 57.36 -82.99
CA PRO A 40 -36.58 57.29 -84.41
C PRO A 40 -37.16 58.57 -85.02
N TYR A 41 -37.49 59.56 -84.18
CA TYR A 41 -37.99 60.87 -84.63
C TYR A 41 -36.90 61.77 -85.24
N PHE A 42 -35.62 61.41 -85.07
CA PHE A 42 -34.46 62.19 -85.48
C PHE A 42 -33.47 61.41 -86.37
N GLU A 43 -33.97 60.45 -87.16
CA GLU A 43 -33.23 59.59 -88.10
C GLU A 43 -32.38 58.46 -87.46
N GLY A 44 -32.64 58.07 -86.20
CA GLY A 44 -32.10 56.82 -85.62
C GLY A 44 -33.09 55.65 -85.65
N GLU A 45 -32.67 54.47 -85.18
CA GLU A 45 -33.43 53.20 -85.21
C GLU A 45 -33.66 52.60 -83.80
N ASP A 46 -33.33 53.35 -82.74
CA ASP A 46 -33.51 52.95 -81.34
C ASP A 46 -34.99 52.85 -80.93
N CYS A 47 -35.40 51.73 -80.33
CA CYS A 47 -36.76 51.54 -79.85
C CYS A 47 -36.99 51.91 -78.37
N ASP A 48 -35.95 52.11 -77.55
CA ASP A 48 -36.05 52.66 -76.19
C ASP A 48 -34.82 53.53 -75.82
N ASP A 49 -34.91 54.82 -76.17
CA ASP A 49 -33.91 55.90 -75.91
C ASP A 49 -33.56 56.13 -74.42
N PHE A 50 -34.09 55.33 -73.48
CA PHE A 50 -33.74 55.37 -72.06
C PHE A 50 -33.12 54.06 -71.55
N ASN A 51 -33.00 53.04 -72.39
CA ASN A 51 -32.46 51.73 -72.06
C ASN A 51 -31.34 51.32 -73.04
N PRO A 52 -30.06 51.37 -72.60
CA PRO A 52 -28.92 51.11 -73.47
C PRO A 52 -28.76 49.65 -73.90
N ASP A 53 -29.64 48.75 -73.43
CA ASP A 53 -29.70 47.34 -73.80
C ASP A 53 -30.82 47.05 -74.84
N VAL A 54 -31.49 48.09 -75.36
CA VAL A 54 -32.60 47.96 -76.32
C VAL A 54 -32.34 48.84 -77.55
N HIS A 55 -31.67 48.26 -78.55
CA HIS A 55 -31.28 48.95 -79.77
C HIS A 55 -31.05 47.96 -80.93
N PRO A 56 -31.06 48.40 -82.21
CA PRO A 56 -30.98 47.52 -83.40
C PRO A 56 -29.83 46.50 -83.52
N ASP A 57 -28.81 46.63 -82.68
CA ASP A 57 -27.61 45.78 -82.66
C ASP A 57 -27.49 45.02 -81.33
N ALA A 58 -28.47 45.14 -80.43
CA ALA A 58 -28.50 44.43 -79.17
C ALA A 58 -28.76 42.94 -79.45
N PRO A 59 -28.17 42.01 -78.70
CA PRO A 59 -28.59 40.62 -78.75
C PRO A 59 -29.95 40.48 -78.08
N GLU A 60 -30.84 39.69 -78.68
CA GLU A 60 -32.06 39.25 -78.02
C GLU A 60 -31.75 38.56 -76.69
N LEU A 61 -32.50 38.94 -75.65
CA LEU A 61 -32.54 38.27 -74.36
C LEU A 61 -33.93 37.68 -74.21
N CYS A 62 -34.06 36.60 -73.43
CA CYS A 62 -35.38 36.00 -73.18
C CYS A 62 -36.07 36.74 -72.01
N ASP A 63 -36.42 38.00 -72.22
CA ASP A 63 -36.94 38.92 -71.20
C ASP A 63 -38.31 39.55 -71.54
N GLU A 64 -38.96 39.05 -72.60
CA GLU A 64 -40.21 39.53 -73.17
C GLU A 64 -40.13 40.95 -73.78
N ILE A 65 -38.92 41.44 -74.05
CA ILE A 65 -38.64 42.71 -74.73
C ILE A 65 -38.03 42.41 -76.10
N ASP A 66 -38.39 43.22 -77.10
CA ASP A 66 -37.73 43.26 -78.41
C ASP A 66 -36.44 44.07 -78.23
N ASN A 67 -35.33 43.39 -77.90
CA ASN A 67 -34.06 44.06 -77.57
C ASN A 67 -33.41 44.63 -78.83
N ASP A 68 -33.51 43.92 -79.96
CA ASP A 68 -32.88 44.28 -81.22
C ASP A 68 -33.78 45.09 -82.16
N CYS A 69 -34.94 45.50 -81.69
CA CYS A 69 -35.90 46.37 -82.37
C CYS A 69 -36.35 45.86 -83.75
N ASP A 70 -36.24 44.57 -84.06
CA ASP A 70 -36.63 43.99 -85.35
C ASP A 70 -38.15 43.71 -85.47
N GLY A 71 -38.87 43.78 -84.34
CA GLY A 71 -40.30 43.56 -84.22
C GLY A 71 -40.69 42.14 -83.84
N MET A 72 -39.73 41.25 -83.62
CA MET A 72 -39.89 39.97 -82.93
C MET A 72 -39.46 40.13 -81.45
N ILE A 73 -39.92 39.23 -80.59
CA ILE A 73 -39.62 39.28 -79.16
C ILE A 73 -39.02 37.92 -78.82
N ASP A 74 -37.82 37.93 -78.23
CA ASP A 74 -37.06 36.79 -77.74
C ASP A 74 -36.72 35.74 -78.83
N GLU A 75 -36.62 36.09 -80.12
CA GLU A 75 -36.44 35.06 -81.15
C GLU A 75 -35.05 34.42 -81.10
N GLY A 76 -35.04 33.09 -81.26
CA GLY A 76 -33.78 32.32 -81.21
C GLY A 76 -33.15 32.21 -79.82
N VAL A 77 -33.72 32.81 -78.79
CA VAL A 77 -33.24 32.75 -77.39
C VAL A 77 -34.25 32.10 -76.43
N VAL A 78 -35.38 31.61 -76.92
CA VAL A 78 -36.36 30.84 -76.13
C VAL A 78 -35.80 29.45 -75.77
N PRO A 79 -35.54 29.16 -74.47
CA PRO A 79 -35.12 27.83 -74.05
C PRO A 79 -36.29 26.84 -74.10
N THR A 80 -35.96 25.58 -74.39
CA THR A 80 -36.86 24.45 -74.22
C THR A 80 -36.91 24.08 -72.74
N GLN A 81 -38.11 23.95 -72.19
CA GLN A 81 -38.39 23.58 -70.81
C GLN A 81 -39.07 22.21 -70.83
N HIS A 82 -38.57 21.27 -70.04
CA HIS A 82 -39.01 19.88 -69.97
C HIS A 82 -39.84 19.64 -68.71
N ARG A 83 -40.87 18.81 -68.78
CA ARG A 83 -41.76 18.55 -67.64
C ARG A 83 -41.00 17.74 -66.59
N ASP A 84 -41.17 18.13 -65.33
CA ASP A 84 -40.65 17.45 -64.15
C ASP A 84 -41.88 17.02 -63.32
N ALA A 85 -42.36 15.80 -63.54
CA ALA A 85 -43.63 15.33 -63.01
C ALA A 85 -43.50 14.62 -61.65
N ASP A 86 -42.33 14.11 -61.29
CA ASP A 86 -42.06 13.52 -59.98
C ASP A 86 -41.34 14.46 -58.99
N GLY A 87 -40.77 15.57 -59.48
CA GLY A 87 -40.22 16.66 -58.69
C GLY A 87 -38.74 16.50 -58.30
N ASP A 88 -37.96 15.71 -59.04
CA ASP A 88 -36.53 15.48 -58.77
C ASP A 88 -35.60 16.59 -59.33
N GLY A 89 -36.14 17.47 -60.18
CA GLY A 89 -35.42 18.56 -60.83
C GLY A 89 -34.82 18.22 -62.21
N ARG A 90 -35.15 17.06 -62.75
CA ARG A 90 -34.82 16.59 -64.11
C ARG A 90 -36.08 16.53 -64.94
N GLY A 91 -35.91 16.67 -66.25
CA GLY A 91 -37.06 16.85 -67.15
C GLY A 91 -37.15 15.78 -68.22
N ASP A 92 -38.38 15.42 -68.58
CA ASP A 92 -38.69 14.47 -69.65
C ASP A 92 -38.25 15.03 -71.03
N PRO A 93 -37.33 14.37 -71.77
CA PRO A 93 -36.94 14.77 -73.12
C PRO A 93 -38.11 14.78 -74.13
N ASP A 94 -39.18 14.01 -73.88
CA ASP A 94 -40.33 13.86 -74.76
C ASP A 94 -41.53 14.77 -74.38
N ASP A 95 -41.57 15.39 -73.19
CA ASP A 95 -42.61 16.35 -72.75
C ASP A 95 -42.02 17.74 -72.48
N PHE A 96 -42.08 18.63 -73.47
CA PHE A 96 -41.48 19.96 -73.38
C PHE A 96 -42.34 21.10 -73.95
N VAL A 97 -42.02 22.32 -73.51
CA VAL A 97 -42.56 23.60 -73.98
C VAL A 97 -41.44 24.61 -74.23
N GLU A 98 -41.58 25.51 -75.19
CA GLU A 98 -40.59 26.57 -75.46
C GLU A 98 -41.07 27.89 -74.85
N GLN A 99 -40.43 28.34 -73.76
CA GLN A 99 -40.69 29.64 -73.12
C GLN A 99 -39.55 30.07 -72.19
N CYS A 100 -39.38 31.39 -72.00
CA CYS A 100 -38.28 31.99 -71.25
C CYS A 100 -38.18 31.59 -69.78
N GLN A 101 -39.31 31.26 -69.15
CA GLN A 101 -39.35 30.87 -67.74
C GLN A 101 -40.04 29.51 -67.62
N PRO A 102 -39.50 28.57 -66.83
CA PRO A 102 -40.13 27.27 -66.64
C PRO A 102 -41.56 27.43 -66.07
N PRO A 103 -42.58 26.85 -66.72
CA PRO A 103 -43.88 26.72 -66.09
C PRO A 103 -43.77 25.92 -64.78
N PRO A 104 -44.74 26.05 -63.84
CA PRO A 104 -44.75 25.19 -62.65
C PRO A 104 -44.75 23.70 -63.04
N GLY A 105 -43.73 22.96 -62.56
CA GLY A 105 -43.53 21.54 -62.89
C GLY A 105 -42.75 21.30 -64.19
N TYR A 106 -41.89 22.23 -64.59
CA TYR A 106 -40.95 22.09 -65.71
C TYR A 106 -39.55 22.59 -65.29
N VAL A 107 -38.51 22.06 -65.91
CA VAL A 107 -37.09 22.39 -65.70
C VAL A 107 -36.35 22.56 -67.05
N GLU A 108 -35.16 23.17 -67.04
CA GLU A 108 -34.42 23.47 -68.29
C GLU A 108 -33.69 22.27 -68.91
N ASN A 109 -33.52 21.17 -68.16
CA ASN A 109 -32.75 20.01 -68.61
C ASN A 109 -33.66 18.86 -69.03
N ASP A 110 -33.16 17.99 -69.92
CA ASP A 110 -33.85 16.83 -70.49
C ASP A 110 -33.31 15.50 -69.92
N PHE A 111 -32.86 15.51 -68.66
CA PHE A 111 -32.09 14.42 -68.05
C PHE A 111 -32.94 13.44 -67.25
N ASP A 112 -34.18 13.18 -67.65
CA ASP A 112 -35.05 12.20 -67.02
C ASP A 112 -35.51 11.12 -68.01
N CYS A 113 -35.23 9.86 -67.71
CA CYS A 113 -35.63 8.71 -68.52
C CYS A 113 -36.94 8.07 -68.02
N ASP A 114 -37.37 8.35 -66.79
CA ASP A 114 -38.67 7.96 -66.22
C ASP A 114 -39.21 9.08 -65.32
N ASP A 115 -39.86 10.06 -65.96
CA ASP A 115 -40.54 11.23 -65.36
C ASP A 115 -41.72 10.87 -64.42
N SER A 116 -41.83 9.60 -63.99
CA SER A 116 -42.77 9.15 -62.98
C SER A 116 -42.11 8.64 -61.70
N ASP A 117 -40.78 8.51 -61.66
CA ASP A 117 -40.00 8.03 -60.55
C ASP A 117 -38.68 8.79 -60.35
N ALA A 118 -38.66 9.63 -59.32
CA ALA A 118 -37.53 10.49 -58.93
C ALA A 118 -36.22 9.74 -58.60
N SER A 119 -36.22 8.41 -58.60
CA SER A 119 -35.05 7.57 -58.38
C SER A 119 -34.44 7.01 -59.67
N ILE A 120 -35.03 7.28 -60.84
CA ILE A 120 -34.60 6.74 -62.13
C ILE A 120 -34.20 7.89 -63.05
N HIS A 121 -32.90 8.16 -63.12
CA HIS A 121 -32.38 9.24 -63.95
C HIS A 121 -30.88 9.06 -64.26
N PRO A 122 -30.38 9.59 -65.39
CA PRO A 122 -28.95 9.80 -65.66
C PRO A 122 -28.10 10.21 -64.44
N GLY A 123 -27.28 9.27 -63.97
CA GLY A 123 -26.38 9.42 -62.82
C GLY A 123 -27.04 9.21 -61.45
N ALA A 124 -28.14 8.48 -61.37
CA ALA A 124 -28.62 7.88 -60.12
C ALA A 124 -27.65 6.80 -59.63
N ASP A 125 -27.75 6.41 -58.36
CA ASP A 125 -27.04 5.23 -57.88
C ASP A 125 -27.84 3.99 -58.33
N GLU A 126 -27.17 3.07 -59.02
CA GLU A 126 -27.75 1.76 -59.38
C GLU A 126 -28.18 0.99 -58.12
N LEU A 127 -29.37 0.38 -58.17
CA LEU A 127 -29.88 -0.49 -57.12
C LEU A 127 -30.07 -1.90 -57.68
N CYS A 128 -29.89 -2.93 -56.85
CA CYS A 128 -30.05 -4.32 -57.29
C CYS A 128 -31.53 -4.75 -57.31
N ASP A 129 -32.35 -4.03 -58.07
CA ASP A 129 -33.80 -4.24 -58.18
C ASP A 129 -34.26 -4.62 -59.59
N GLY A 130 -33.33 -4.76 -60.54
CA GLY A 130 -33.58 -5.13 -61.93
C GLY A 130 -34.11 -3.98 -62.79
N ILE A 131 -33.97 -2.74 -62.30
CA ILE A 131 -34.27 -1.50 -63.01
C ILE A 131 -32.93 -0.83 -63.34
N ASP A 132 -32.86 -0.22 -64.52
CA ASP A 132 -31.73 0.64 -64.93
C ASP A 132 -32.01 2.01 -64.29
N ASN A 133 -31.49 2.23 -63.07
CA ASN A 133 -31.77 3.43 -62.29
C ASN A 133 -31.02 4.64 -62.84
N ASP A 134 -29.83 4.43 -63.40
CA ASP A 134 -28.99 5.51 -63.92
C ASP A 134 -29.12 5.72 -65.45
N CYS A 135 -29.90 4.88 -66.12
CA CYS A 135 -30.30 4.98 -67.52
C CYS A 135 -29.12 4.97 -68.50
N ASP A 136 -28.05 4.26 -68.15
CA ASP A 136 -26.88 4.09 -69.01
C ASP A 136 -27.02 2.90 -69.99
N GLY A 137 -28.04 2.07 -69.78
CA GLY A 137 -28.41 0.94 -70.63
C GLY A 137 -27.94 -0.43 -70.14
N GLU A 138 -27.22 -0.51 -69.03
CA GLU A 138 -26.99 -1.74 -68.27
C GLU A 138 -27.98 -1.83 -67.09
N THR A 139 -28.05 -2.97 -66.40
CA THR A 139 -28.96 -3.17 -65.24
C THR A 139 -28.16 -3.78 -64.11
N ASP A 140 -28.26 -3.21 -62.91
CA ASP A 140 -27.67 -3.71 -61.66
C ASP A 140 -26.12 -3.84 -61.71
N GLU A 141 -25.40 -2.87 -62.28
CA GLU A 141 -23.94 -3.00 -62.51
C GLU A 141 -23.04 -2.77 -61.27
N LEU A 142 -23.62 -2.53 -60.08
CA LEU A 142 -22.92 -2.62 -58.80
C LEU A 142 -22.70 -4.09 -58.40
N ALA A 143 -21.57 -4.65 -58.86
CA ALA A 143 -21.10 -5.94 -58.37
C ALA A 143 -20.11 -5.75 -57.19
N PHE A 144 -20.40 -6.42 -56.08
CA PHE A 144 -19.49 -6.54 -54.95
C PHE A 144 -18.82 -7.93 -54.97
N ALA A 145 -17.58 -8.00 -54.50
CA ALA A 145 -16.89 -9.28 -54.33
C ALA A 145 -17.56 -10.05 -53.18
N SER A 146 -17.92 -11.30 -53.45
CA SER A 146 -18.52 -12.23 -52.50
C SER A 146 -17.72 -13.53 -52.50
N TYR A 147 -17.45 -14.04 -51.31
CA TYR A 147 -16.66 -15.24 -51.05
C TYR A 147 -17.54 -16.22 -50.29
N ALA A 148 -17.47 -17.51 -50.60
CA ALA A 148 -18.15 -18.52 -49.78
C ALA A 148 -17.60 -18.44 -48.36
N ASP A 149 -18.49 -18.57 -47.37
CA ASP A 149 -18.17 -18.61 -45.94
C ASP A 149 -18.66 -19.98 -45.45
N GLY A 150 -17.75 -20.95 -45.48
CA GLY A 150 -18.05 -22.36 -45.32
C GLY A 150 -18.35 -22.78 -43.87
N ASP A 151 -17.81 -22.05 -42.90
CA ASP A 151 -17.94 -22.32 -41.47
C ASP A 151 -18.73 -21.26 -40.68
N ALA A 152 -19.10 -20.15 -41.33
CA ALA A 152 -19.93 -19.07 -40.83
C ALA A 152 -19.26 -18.17 -39.77
N ASP A 153 -17.96 -17.90 -39.90
CA ASP A 153 -17.21 -17.01 -39.00
C ASP A 153 -17.20 -15.53 -39.43
N GLY A 154 -17.58 -15.23 -40.67
CA GLY A 154 -17.61 -13.87 -41.22
C GLY A 154 -16.48 -13.53 -42.19
N PHE A 155 -15.53 -14.44 -42.39
CA PHE A 155 -14.48 -14.43 -43.41
C PHE A 155 -14.80 -15.51 -44.45
N GLY A 156 -14.27 -15.38 -45.65
CA GLY A 156 -14.59 -16.33 -46.72
C GLY A 156 -13.40 -16.67 -47.60
N ASP A 157 -13.47 -17.81 -48.28
CA ASP A 157 -12.38 -18.35 -49.08
C ASP A 157 -11.99 -17.40 -50.24
N PRO A 158 -10.77 -16.82 -50.26
CA PRO A 158 -10.29 -15.96 -51.35
C PRO A 158 -10.35 -16.63 -52.73
N ALA A 159 -10.28 -17.97 -52.80
CA ALA A 159 -10.35 -18.72 -54.04
C ALA A 159 -11.77 -18.81 -54.63
N THR A 160 -12.81 -18.40 -53.89
CA THR A 160 -14.22 -18.48 -54.30
C THR A 160 -14.82 -17.18 -54.79
N GLU A 161 -13.99 -16.14 -54.95
CA GLU A 161 -14.41 -14.78 -55.36
C GLU A 161 -15.40 -14.80 -56.53
N GLN A 162 -16.58 -14.24 -56.28
CA GLN A 162 -17.63 -14.03 -57.27
C GLN A 162 -18.11 -12.58 -57.20
N GLN A 163 -18.38 -12.01 -58.37
CA GLN A 163 -18.94 -10.68 -58.51
C GLN A 163 -20.46 -10.80 -58.52
N VAL A 164 -21.13 -10.30 -57.48
CA VAL A 164 -22.58 -10.47 -57.26
C VAL A 164 -23.24 -9.16 -56.83
N CYS A 165 -24.50 -9.00 -57.25
CA CYS A 165 -25.34 -7.85 -56.91
C CYS A 165 -26.10 -8.08 -55.58
N ALA A 166 -26.26 -9.34 -55.16
CA ALA A 166 -26.83 -9.70 -53.87
C ALA A 166 -26.09 -10.91 -53.30
N HIS A 167 -25.72 -10.81 -52.02
CA HIS A 167 -24.96 -11.83 -51.31
C HIS A 167 -25.71 -13.17 -51.32
N PRO A 168 -25.17 -14.24 -51.94
CA PRO A 168 -25.74 -15.57 -51.81
C PRO A 168 -25.81 -15.98 -50.34
N GLU A 169 -26.84 -16.76 -49.93
CA GLU A 169 -26.87 -17.30 -48.58
C GLU A 169 -25.64 -18.18 -48.33
N GLY A 170 -24.85 -17.84 -47.30
CA GLY A 170 -23.61 -18.56 -46.94
C GLY A 170 -22.33 -18.02 -47.58
N ASN A 171 -22.32 -16.74 -47.94
CA ASN A 171 -21.13 -16.05 -48.42
C ASN A 171 -20.90 -14.77 -47.57
N VAL A 172 -19.71 -14.16 -47.64
CA VAL A 172 -19.35 -12.83 -47.06
C VAL A 172 -18.58 -11.92 -48.02
N ASP A 173 -18.47 -10.62 -47.70
CA ASP A 173 -17.78 -9.60 -48.52
C ASP A 173 -16.25 -9.56 -48.29
N ASN A 174 -15.75 -10.33 -47.32
CA ASN A 174 -14.35 -10.35 -46.90
C ASN A 174 -13.68 -11.69 -47.23
N GLY A 175 -12.76 -11.70 -48.20
CA GLY A 175 -12.13 -12.92 -48.71
C GLY A 175 -10.78 -13.24 -48.09
N LEU A 176 -10.60 -13.04 -46.78
CA LEU A 176 -9.29 -13.15 -46.12
C LEU A 176 -9.11 -14.43 -45.30
N ASP A 177 -10.01 -15.40 -45.43
CA ASP A 177 -9.94 -16.67 -44.72
C ASP A 177 -8.90 -17.61 -45.35
N CYS A 178 -7.99 -18.16 -44.54
CA CYS A 178 -7.01 -19.13 -45.00
C CYS A 178 -7.44 -20.61 -44.84
N ASP A 179 -8.49 -20.92 -44.07
CA ASP A 179 -9.17 -22.23 -44.01
C ASP A 179 -10.70 -22.10 -43.74
N ASP A 180 -11.47 -21.85 -44.81
CA ASP A 180 -12.94 -21.71 -44.88
C ASP A 180 -13.78 -22.91 -44.39
N GLY A 181 -13.14 -23.91 -43.77
CA GLY A 181 -13.79 -25.03 -43.10
C GLY A 181 -13.63 -25.03 -41.58
N ASP A 182 -12.87 -24.10 -41.01
CA ASP A 182 -12.58 -24.01 -39.59
C ASP A 182 -12.73 -22.56 -39.05
N PRO A 183 -13.77 -22.27 -38.25
CA PRO A 183 -14.10 -20.92 -37.79
C PRO A 183 -13.14 -20.38 -36.71
N GLN A 184 -11.99 -21.03 -36.52
CA GLN A 184 -10.90 -20.59 -35.66
C GLN A 184 -9.66 -20.14 -36.46
N ILE A 185 -9.73 -20.14 -37.79
CA ILE A 185 -8.61 -19.81 -38.68
C ILE A 185 -9.04 -18.65 -39.59
N HIS A 186 -8.78 -17.43 -39.15
CA HIS A 186 -9.15 -16.22 -39.87
C HIS A 186 -8.35 -15.00 -39.34
N PRO A 187 -8.25 -13.89 -40.09
CA PRO A 187 -7.45 -12.71 -39.72
C PRO A 187 -7.68 -12.03 -38.38
N ASP A 188 -8.77 -12.37 -37.69
CA ASP A 188 -9.15 -11.81 -36.40
C ASP A 188 -9.06 -12.88 -35.28
N ALA A 189 -8.60 -14.09 -35.60
CA ALA A 189 -8.41 -15.15 -34.63
C ALA A 189 -7.17 -14.86 -33.76
N ASP A 190 -7.17 -15.41 -32.55
CA ASP A 190 -5.98 -15.39 -31.70
C ASP A 190 -5.07 -16.56 -32.15
N GLU A 191 -3.79 -16.28 -32.39
CA GLU A 191 -2.80 -17.32 -32.69
C GLU A 191 -2.62 -18.28 -31.52
N VAL A 192 -2.50 -19.58 -31.81
CA VAL A 192 -2.19 -20.63 -30.83
C VAL A 192 -1.09 -21.55 -31.34
N CYS A 193 -0.30 -22.12 -30.43
CA CYS A 193 0.85 -22.98 -30.70
C CYS A 193 0.46 -24.40 -31.16
N ASP A 194 -0.24 -24.54 -32.28
CA ASP A 194 -0.74 -25.81 -32.83
C ASP A 194 -0.13 -26.22 -34.19
N GLY A 195 0.74 -25.38 -34.75
CA GLY A 195 1.40 -25.57 -36.04
C GLY A 195 0.59 -25.09 -37.24
N VAL A 196 -0.49 -24.35 -37.01
CA VAL A 196 -1.36 -23.71 -38.00
C VAL A 196 -1.25 -22.19 -37.84
N ASP A 197 -1.29 -21.47 -38.97
CA ASP A 197 -1.40 -20.02 -39.02
C ASP A 197 -2.88 -19.68 -38.78
N ASN A 198 -3.25 -19.40 -37.52
CA ASN A 198 -4.65 -19.18 -37.13
C ASN A 198 -5.12 -17.77 -37.49
N ASP A 199 -4.23 -16.78 -37.44
CA ASP A 199 -4.56 -15.38 -37.77
C ASP A 199 -4.26 -14.99 -39.23
N CYS A 200 -3.89 -15.95 -40.07
CA CYS A 200 -3.67 -15.79 -41.51
C CYS A 200 -2.67 -14.68 -41.89
N ASP A 201 -1.71 -14.34 -41.02
CA ASP A 201 -0.72 -13.29 -41.28
C ASP A 201 0.50 -13.78 -42.12
N GLY A 202 0.64 -15.10 -42.23
CA GLY A 202 1.60 -15.81 -43.06
C GLY A 202 2.82 -16.38 -42.32
N ASP A 203 2.93 -16.16 -41.02
CA ASP A 203 3.78 -16.95 -40.12
C ASP A 203 2.88 -17.94 -39.32
N ALA A 204 3.47 -18.90 -38.62
CA ALA A 204 2.70 -19.89 -37.85
C ALA A 204 3.42 -20.13 -36.52
N ASP A 205 2.66 -20.16 -35.43
CA ASP A 205 3.15 -20.29 -34.06
C ASP A 205 4.15 -19.18 -33.66
N GLU A 206 3.75 -17.91 -33.69
CA GLU A 206 4.59 -16.78 -33.25
C GLU A 206 4.97 -16.85 -31.77
N ASP A 207 6.04 -16.14 -31.40
CA ASP A 207 6.51 -16.06 -30.00
C ASP A 207 5.46 -15.41 -29.06
N ASP A 208 4.48 -14.66 -29.58
CA ASP A 208 3.40 -14.02 -28.84
C ASP A 208 2.02 -14.68 -29.00
N ALA A 209 1.97 -15.92 -29.49
CA ALA A 209 0.77 -16.74 -29.51
C ALA A 209 0.11 -16.83 -28.12
N LEU A 210 -1.22 -16.94 -28.09
CA LEU A 210 -2.03 -16.82 -26.88
C LEU A 210 -1.70 -17.89 -25.82
N ASP A 211 -1.33 -19.09 -26.25
CA ASP A 211 -0.93 -20.21 -25.39
C ASP A 211 0.58 -20.51 -25.43
N ALA A 212 1.40 -19.53 -25.87
CA ALA A 212 2.85 -19.64 -25.81
C ALA A 212 3.34 -19.88 -24.38
N ASP A 213 4.11 -20.95 -24.21
CA ASP A 213 4.78 -21.25 -22.94
C ASP A 213 5.82 -20.18 -22.62
N THR A 214 6.03 -19.92 -21.33
CA THR A 214 7.08 -19.01 -20.87
C THR A 214 8.34 -19.80 -20.55
N TRP A 215 9.46 -19.36 -21.13
CA TRP A 215 10.79 -19.93 -20.95
C TRP A 215 11.72 -18.90 -20.29
N TYR A 216 12.70 -19.34 -19.55
CA TYR A 216 13.61 -18.51 -18.74
C TYR A 216 15.04 -18.70 -19.23
N ALA A 217 15.85 -17.64 -19.32
CA ALA A 217 17.23 -17.74 -19.80
C ALA A 217 18.03 -18.72 -18.90
N ASP A 218 18.80 -19.61 -19.52
CA ASP A 218 19.67 -20.60 -18.85
C ASP A 218 21.09 -20.42 -19.41
N SER A 219 21.81 -19.45 -18.83
CA SER A 219 23.10 -18.96 -19.34
C SER A 219 24.27 -19.87 -18.96
N ASP A 220 24.17 -20.61 -17.86
CA ASP A 220 25.21 -21.53 -17.38
C ASP A 220 24.94 -23.01 -17.71
N ALA A 221 23.75 -23.32 -18.24
CA ALA A 221 23.32 -24.61 -18.76
C ALA A 221 23.17 -25.71 -17.69
N ASP A 222 22.69 -25.36 -16.50
CA ASP A 222 22.40 -26.31 -15.43
C ASP A 222 20.96 -26.88 -15.46
N GLY A 223 20.08 -26.25 -16.25
CA GLY A 223 18.71 -26.68 -16.48
C GLY A 223 17.66 -25.94 -15.67
N PHE A 224 18.04 -24.97 -14.84
CA PHE A 224 17.18 -23.96 -14.25
C PHE A 224 17.39 -22.64 -15.01
N GLY A 225 16.45 -21.70 -14.92
CA GLY A 225 16.55 -20.44 -15.64
C GLY A 225 16.12 -19.24 -14.81
N ASP A 226 16.63 -18.08 -15.22
CA ASP A 226 16.48 -16.79 -14.55
C ASP A 226 15.01 -16.28 -14.60
N PRO A 227 14.30 -16.17 -13.46
CA PRO A 227 12.93 -15.67 -13.41
C PRO A 227 12.78 -14.21 -13.87
N ASP A 228 13.86 -13.41 -13.84
CA ASP A 228 13.87 -12.01 -14.30
C ASP A 228 14.10 -11.87 -15.81
N GLN A 229 14.39 -12.96 -16.52
CA GLN A 229 14.56 -13.00 -17.98
C GLN A 229 13.60 -13.97 -18.69
N PRO A 230 12.27 -13.77 -18.53
CA PRO A 230 11.28 -14.59 -19.22
C PRO A 230 11.18 -14.24 -20.71
N ARG A 231 10.84 -15.24 -21.53
CA ARG A 231 10.51 -15.13 -22.94
C ARG A 231 9.37 -16.09 -23.29
N ALA A 232 8.31 -15.58 -23.90
CA ALA A 232 7.27 -16.42 -24.48
C ALA A 232 7.75 -17.03 -25.81
N ALA A 233 7.46 -18.32 -26.03
CA ALA A 233 7.68 -19.02 -27.30
C ALA A 233 6.91 -20.34 -27.34
N CYS A 234 6.41 -20.73 -28.52
CA CYS A 234 5.73 -22.03 -28.72
C CYS A 234 6.64 -23.26 -28.60
N ALA A 235 7.96 -23.08 -28.65
CA ALA A 235 8.93 -24.15 -28.46
C ALA A 235 10.12 -23.66 -27.65
N LEU A 236 10.72 -24.57 -26.86
CA LEU A 236 11.91 -24.31 -26.04
C LEU A 236 13.01 -23.63 -26.86
N PRO A 237 13.32 -22.35 -26.59
CA PRO A 237 14.42 -21.66 -27.26
C PRO A 237 15.79 -22.23 -26.85
N ASP A 238 16.78 -22.09 -27.72
CA ASP A 238 18.17 -22.44 -27.38
C ASP A 238 18.67 -21.57 -26.21
N SER A 239 19.28 -22.20 -25.19
CA SER A 239 19.79 -21.55 -23.96
C SER A 239 18.70 -20.98 -23.03
N TYR A 240 17.56 -21.66 -22.95
CA TYR A 240 16.48 -21.37 -22.01
C TYR A 240 16.06 -22.66 -21.27
N SER A 241 15.32 -22.51 -20.17
CA SER A 241 14.68 -23.57 -19.39
C SER A 241 13.20 -23.28 -19.16
N ALA A 242 12.40 -24.33 -18.91
CA ALA A 242 11.02 -24.20 -18.46
C ALA A 242 10.92 -23.92 -16.95
N ASP A 243 12.00 -24.18 -16.21
CA ASP A 243 12.05 -24.03 -14.76
C ASP A 243 12.64 -22.65 -14.40
N ALA A 244 11.85 -21.80 -13.75
CA ALA A 244 12.18 -20.40 -13.45
C ALA A 244 12.94 -20.22 -12.12
N SER A 245 13.51 -21.29 -11.58
CA SER A 245 13.89 -21.34 -10.16
C SER A 245 15.38 -21.04 -9.92
N ASP A 246 16.10 -20.52 -10.91
CA ASP A 246 17.51 -20.16 -10.77
C ASP A 246 17.66 -18.76 -10.15
N CYS A 247 18.43 -18.66 -9.07
CA CYS A 247 18.71 -17.40 -8.38
C CYS A 247 20.06 -16.77 -8.74
N ASP A 248 20.94 -17.47 -9.47
CA ASP A 248 22.18 -16.94 -10.07
C ASP A 248 22.51 -17.71 -11.37
N ASP A 249 21.81 -17.36 -12.46
CA ASP A 249 21.94 -17.90 -13.84
C ASP A 249 23.37 -17.80 -14.45
N SER A 250 24.32 -17.25 -13.71
CA SER A 250 25.73 -17.18 -14.11
C SER A 250 26.61 -18.26 -13.46
N ASP A 251 26.08 -19.03 -12.51
CA ASP A 251 26.80 -19.99 -11.68
C ASP A 251 26.02 -21.30 -11.46
N ALA A 252 26.31 -22.30 -12.29
CA ALA A 252 25.69 -23.65 -12.27
C ALA A 252 25.78 -24.44 -10.95
N GLY A 253 26.37 -23.87 -9.90
CA GLY A 253 26.36 -24.37 -8.53
C GLY A 253 25.37 -23.65 -7.60
N VAL A 254 24.45 -22.87 -8.16
CA VAL A 254 23.45 -22.06 -7.45
C VAL A 254 22.09 -22.30 -8.09
N ASN A 255 21.41 -23.38 -7.70
CA ASN A 255 20.10 -23.75 -8.22
C ASN A 255 19.38 -24.72 -7.26
N PRO A 256 18.05 -24.91 -7.34
CA PRO A 256 17.29 -25.77 -6.43
C PRO A 256 17.68 -27.25 -6.42
N GLY A 257 18.48 -27.71 -7.37
CA GLY A 257 19.03 -29.06 -7.42
C GLY A 257 20.30 -29.24 -6.59
N GLU A 258 20.93 -28.17 -6.12
CA GLU A 258 22.19 -28.21 -5.38
C GLU A 258 21.98 -28.25 -3.86
N ASP A 259 23.02 -28.74 -3.16
CA ASP A 259 23.07 -28.72 -1.69
C ASP A 259 23.72 -27.42 -1.20
N GLU A 260 23.25 -26.88 -0.08
CA GLU A 260 23.78 -25.67 0.54
C GLU A 260 25.27 -25.76 0.93
N VAL A 261 26.05 -24.73 0.58
CA VAL A 261 27.48 -24.65 0.89
C VAL A 261 27.72 -23.72 2.09
N CYS A 262 27.86 -24.32 3.27
CA CYS A 262 27.97 -23.56 4.52
C CYS A 262 29.08 -22.47 4.53
N ASN A 263 28.72 -21.27 4.98
CA ASN A 263 29.57 -20.09 5.24
C ASN A 263 30.16 -19.41 3.98
N ASP A 264 29.60 -19.65 2.80
CA ASP A 264 29.97 -18.90 1.60
C ASP A 264 29.03 -17.71 1.29
N TRP A 265 27.94 -17.57 2.05
CA TRP A 265 26.95 -16.48 1.98
C TRP A 265 26.22 -16.43 0.64
N LYS A 266 26.12 -17.57 -0.05
CA LYS A 266 25.24 -17.78 -1.19
C LYS A 266 24.06 -18.64 -0.74
N ASP A 267 22.90 -18.40 -1.34
CA ASP A 267 21.74 -19.30 -1.29
C ASP A 267 21.94 -20.30 -2.43
N ASN A 268 22.65 -21.41 -2.19
CA ASN A 268 23.07 -22.31 -3.26
C ASN A 268 21.90 -23.15 -3.79
N ASN A 269 20.84 -23.31 -3.02
CA ASN A 269 19.67 -24.10 -3.39
C ASN A 269 18.44 -23.24 -3.72
N CYS A 270 18.61 -21.92 -3.82
CA CYS A 270 17.58 -20.96 -4.20
C CYS A 270 16.26 -21.11 -3.41
N ASP A 271 16.36 -21.47 -2.13
CA ASP A 271 15.18 -21.63 -1.26
C ASP A 271 14.78 -20.34 -0.53
N GLY A 272 15.50 -19.25 -0.80
CA GLY A 272 15.27 -17.93 -0.24
C GLY A 272 16.05 -17.68 1.05
N THR A 273 16.99 -18.55 1.41
CA THR A 273 17.82 -18.41 2.62
C THR A 273 19.31 -18.57 2.31
N ASP A 274 20.16 -17.64 2.77
CA ASP A 274 21.62 -17.74 2.66
C ASP A 274 22.17 -18.62 3.78
N ASN A 275 22.09 -19.95 3.65
CA ASN A 275 22.41 -20.82 4.78
C ASN A 275 23.90 -21.01 5.01
N GLY A 276 24.44 -20.26 5.99
CA GLY A 276 25.63 -20.61 6.77
C GLY A 276 25.51 -21.89 7.63
N CYS A 277 24.64 -22.83 7.25
CA CYS A 277 24.24 -24.07 7.92
C CYS A 277 24.10 -24.04 9.45
N ALA A 278 22.85 -23.93 9.90
CA ALA A 278 22.28 -24.85 10.90
C ALA A 278 20.74 -24.79 10.84
N HIS A 279 20.09 -25.69 10.11
CA HIS A 279 18.68 -25.98 10.34
C HIS A 279 18.51 -26.73 11.67
N SER A 280 18.35 -25.96 12.73
CA SER A 280 17.29 -26.06 13.72
C SER A 280 17.40 -24.80 14.57
N GLY A 281 16.63 -23.76 14.24
CA GLY A 281 16.22 -22.73 15.21
C GLY A 281 17.07 -21.46 15.37
N GLY A 282 17.95 -21.03 14.46
CA GLY A 282 18.66 -19.74 14.60
C GLY A 282 18.38 -18.78 13.45
N ARG A 283 17.71 -17.65 13.70
CA ARG A 283 17.43 -16.58 12.72
C ARG A 283 18.13 -15.27 13.14
N LEU A 284 18.32 -14.33 12.22
CA LEU A 284 18.76 -12.97 12.59
C LEU A 284 17.52 -12.11 12.90
N LEU A 285 17.63 -11.18 13.86
CA LEU A 285 16.52 -10.23 14.10
C LEU A 285 16.23 -9.34 12.89
N THR A 286 17.19 -9.17 11.96
CA THR A 286 16.92 -8.51 10.69
C THR A 286 15.98 -9.26 9.76
N GLN A 287 15.60 -10.50 10.08
CA GLN A 287 14.60 -11.28 9.35
C GLN A 287 13.22 -11.25 10.03
N ALA A 288 13.05 -10.46 11.10
CA ALA A 288 11.76 -10.29 11.75
C ALA A 288 10.70 -9.68 10.81
N ASP A 289 9.43 -10.02 11.08
CA ASP A 289 8.26 -9.66 10.27
C ASP A 289 8.01 -8.15 10.23
N ALA A 290 8.26 -7.48 11.36
CA ALA A 290 8.35 -6.02 11.41
C ALA A 290 9.56 -5.54 12.23
N ARG A 291 10.05 -4.34 11.89
CA ARG A 291 11.24 -3.74 12.50
C ARG A 291 10.98 -2.27 12.76
N PHE A 292 11.18 -1.85 14.01
CA PHE A 292 10.95 -0.49 14.47
C PHE A 292 12.30 0.14 14.79
N ILE A 293 12.73 1.07 13.94
CA ILE A 293 14.07 1.65 13.96
C ILE A 293 14.04 2.96 14.75
N GLY A 294 14.98 3.14 15.68
CA GLY A 294 15.14 4.39 16.42
C GLY A 294 15.37 5.59 15.50
N ASP A 295 14.74 6.72 15.84
CA ASP A 295 14.72 7.94 15.03
C ASP A 295 16.09 8.66 15.02
N SER A 296 16.80 8.67 16.15
CA SER A 296 18.07 9.36 16.32
C SER A 296 19.13 8.55 17.07
N ALA A 297 20.40 8.91 16.82
CA ALA A 297 21.54 8.30 17.50
C ALA A 297 21.50 8.52 19.02
N GLY A 298 21.60 7.44 19.79
CA GLY A 298 21.61 7.43 21.25
C GLY A 298 20.22 7.37 21.89
N ASP A 299 19.16 7.20 21.11
CA ASP A 299 17.79 7.13 21.61
C ASP A 299 17.53 5.87 22.44
N GLY A 300 18.23 4.77 22.12
CA GLY A 300 18.08 3.49 22.80
C GLY A 300 16.70 2.86 22.63
N ALA A 301 16.09 3.01 21.46
CA ALA A 301 14.80 2.41 21.14
C ALA A 301 14.80 0.89 21.35
N GLY A 302 13.70 0.35 21.87
CA GLY A 302 13.58 -1.06 22.24
C GLY A 302 14.15 -1.40 23.62
N ALA A 303 14.52 -0.41 24.43
CA ALA A 303 14.84 -0.63 25.85
C ALA A 303 13.58 -0.85 26.72
N GLY A 304 12.43 -0.34 26.28
CA GLY A 304 11.11 -0.67 26.86
C GLY A 304 10.18 -1.13 25.74
N LEU A 305 9.36 -2.16 26.03
CA LEU A 305 8.41 -2.76 25.09
C LEU A 305 7.09 -3.04 25.78
N GLY A 306 6.01 -3.12 25.01
CA GLY A 306 4.72 -3.60 25.49
C GLY A 306 3.76 -3.91 24.35
N GLY A 307 3.15 -5.10 24.37
CA GLY A 307 1.84 -5.31 23.77
C GLY A 307 0.81 -4.57 24.62
N VAL A 308 0.07 -3.65 24.02
CA VAL A 308 -0.80 -2.72 24.75
C VAL A 308 -2.29 -2.96 24.47
N GLY A 309 -2.59 -4.06 23.76
CA GLY A 309 -3.92 -4.45 23.33
C GLY A 309 -4.50 -3.49 22.29
N ASP A 310 -5.74 -3.70 21.88
CA ASP A 310 -6.44 -2.80 20.95
C ASP A 310 -6.82 -1.46 21.64
N LEU A 311 -6.00 -0.43 21.47
CA LEU A 311 -6.22 0.92 22.01
C LEU A 311 -7.24 1.71 21.18
N ASN A 312 -7.36 1.41 19.89
CA ASN A 312 -8.05 2.25 18.91
C ASN A 312 -9.43 1.70 18.48
N GLY A 313 -9.70 0.42 18.76
CA GLY A 313 -10.93 -0.30 18.49
C GLY A 313 -11.04 -0.88 17.08
N ASP A 314 -9.93 -1.14 16.39
CA ASP A 314 -9.92 -1.72 15.04
C ASP A 314 -9.85 -3.25 15.02
N GLY A 315 -9.68 -3.88 16.18
CA GLY A 315 -9.64 -5.32 16.36
C GLY A 315 -8.27 -5.97 16.20
N PHE A 316 -7.20 -5.19 16.06
CA PHE A 316 -5.82 -5.68 16.11
C PHE A 316 -5.16 -5.24 17.41
N ASP A 317 -4.31 -6.08 17.98
CA ASP A 317 -3.51 -5.64 19.13
C ASP A 317 -2.45 -4.61 18.71
N ASP A 318 -2.32 -3.56 19.51
CA ASP A 318 -1.36 -2.49 19.30
C ASP A 318 -0.09 -2.71 20.11
N ILE A 319 0.98 -2.03 19.71
CA ILE A 319 2.28 -2.15 20.37
C ILE A 319 2.85 -0.79 20.76
N ALA A 320 3.69 -0.80 21.80
CA ALA A 320 4.45 0.36 22.24
C ALA A 320 5.96 0.05 22.31
N VAL A 321 6.75 0.99 21.80
CA VAL A 321 8.22 0.93 21.82
C VAL A 321 8.76 2.15 22.56
N GLY A 322 9.64 1.91 23.52
CA GLY A 322 10.25 2.92 24.36
C GLY A 322 11.69 3.23 23.96
N ALA A 323 12.02 4.52 23.96
CA ALA A 323 13.37 5.05 23.78
C ALA A 323 13.69 5.98 24.96
N PRO A 324 14.01 5.42 26.15
CA PRO A 324 14.18 6.19 27.39
C PRO A 324 15.37 7.17 27.37
N ASP A 325 16.31 6.97 26.45
CA ASP A 325 17.47 7.82 26.27
C ASP A 325 17.26 8.89 25.17
N ALA A 326 16.14 8.83 24.45
CA ALA A 326 15.79 9.78 23.39
C ALA A 326 15.58 11.21 23.89
N GLY A 327 16.00 12.16 23.07
CA GLY A 327 15.87 13.59 23.35
C GLY A 327 16.52 13.97 24.69
N SER A 328 15.81 14.76 25.51
CA SER A 328 16.31 15.13 26.85
C SER A 328 15.71 14.31 27.99
N HIS A 329 14.64 13.54 27.74
CA HIS A 329 13.81 12.95 28.79
C HIS A 329 13.18 11.59 28.44
N GLY A 330 13.52 11.01 27.30
CA GLY A 330 12.91 9.78 26.76
C GLY A 330 11.67 10.07 25.91
N GLU A 331 11.38 9.12 25.02
CA GLU A 331 10.21 9.11 24.15
C GLU A 331 9.55 7.72 24.16
N ALA A 332 8.25 7.68 23.91
CA ALA A 332 7.48 6.47 23.74
C ALA A 332 6.68 6.54 22.43
N TYR A 333 6.72 5.48 21.65
CA TYR A 333 6.10 5.38 20.34
C TYR A 333 5.00 4.33 20.41
N VAL A 334 3.81 4.66 19.92
CA VAL A 334 2.68 3.73 19.81
C VAL A 334 2.44 3.48 18.33
N LEU A 335 2.35 2.20 17.96
CA LEU A 335 2.03 1.76 16.61
C LEU A 335 0.73 0.97 16.65
N TYR A 336 -0.19 1.36 15.79
CA TYR A 336 -1.49 0.72 15.69
C TYR A 336 -1.45 -0.48 14.75
N GLY A 337 -2.04 -1.59 15.18
CA GLY A 337 -2.12 -2.81 14.38
C GLY A 337 -2.98 -2.62 13.12
N PRO A 338 -2.81 -3.47 12.09
CA PRO A 338 -1.73 -4.42 11.93
C PRO A 338 -0.43 -3.73 11.49
N VAL A 339 0.70 -4.18 12.06
CA VAL A 339 2.04 -3.64 11.78
C VAL A 339 2.88 -4.62 10.95
N SER A 340 3.58 -4.13 9.94
CA SER A 340 4.47 -4.96 9.10
C SER A 340 5.61 -4.16 8.49
N GLY A 341 6.67 -4.85 8.09
CA GLY A 341 7.82 -4.25 7.41
C GLY A 341 8.67 -3.35 8.32
N GLN A 342 9.46 -2.46 7.72
CA GLN A 342 10.34 -1.57 8.47
C GLN A 342 9.69 -0.20 8.67
N ILE A 343 9.60 0.22 9.93
CA ILE A 343 9.01 1.50 10.35
C ILE A 343 10.06 2.33 11.09
N ASP A 344 10.20 3.59 10.71
CA ASP A 344 10.97 4.58 11.47
C ASP A 344 10.08 5.11 12.60
N LEU A 345 10.56 5.00 13.85
CA LEU A 345 9.78 5.39 15.02
C LEU A 345 9.41 6.87 15.05
N GLY A 346 10.16 7.75 14.37
CA GLY A 346 9.78 9.15 14.18
C GLY A 346 8.47 9.33 13.40
N SER A 347 7.99 8.29 12.72
CA SER A 347 6.74 8.24 11.95
C SER A 347 5.62 7.40 12.57
N ALA A 348 5.79 6.93 13.82
CA ALA A 348 4.78 6.17 14.54
C ALA A 348 3.43 6.91 14.66
N ASP A 349 2.34 6.15 14.83
CA ASP A 349 0.98 6.70 14.91
C ASP A 349 0.80 7.69 16.06
N ALA A 350 1.49 7.44 17.17
CA ALA A 350 1.68 8.42 18.22
C ALA A 350 3.10 8.46 18.76
N VAL A 351 3.58 9.68 19.02
CA VAL A 351 4.86 9.93 19.68
C VAL A 351 4.58 10.68 20.98
N ILE A 352 4.82 10.03 22.10
CA ILE A 352 4.63 10.58 23.44
C ILE A 352 5.99 11.07 23.94
N THR A 353 6.03 12.36 24.25
CA THR A 353 7.24 13.05 24.75
C THR A 353 6.94 13.71 26.09
N THR A 354 7.95 14.11 26.85
CA THR A 354 7.73 14.81 28.12
C THR A 354 8.48 16.13 28.20
N THR A 355 7.85 17.13 28.81
CA THR A 355 8.50 18.41 29.13
C THR A 355 8.90 18.42 30.60
N SER A 356 10.11 17.98 30.92
CA SER A 356 10.64 18.08 32.29
C SER A 356 11.51 19.33 32.42
N GLN A 357 11.36 20.07 33.53
CA GLN A 357 12.26 21.19 33.87
C GLN A 357 13.60 20.71 34.43
N SER A 358 13.81 19.40 34.56
CA SER A 358 15.05 18.80 35.04
C SER A 358 16.13 18.73 33.97
N SER A 359 17.40 18.82 34.40
CA SER A 359 18.57 18.53 33.58
C SER A 359 18.89 17.03 33.47
N THR A 360 18.07 16.15 34.05
CA THR A 360 18.24 14.70 34.04
C THR A 360 17.11 14.04 33.25
N SER A 361 17.42 12.99 32.48
CA SER A 361 16.41 12.26 31.71
C SER A 361 15.36 11.67 32.65
N ALA A 362 14.08 11.78 32.28
CA ALA A 362 12.99 11.16 33.01
C ALA A 362 12.83 9.67 32.66
N GLN A 363 13.49 9.22 31.57
CA GLN A 363 13.39 7.90 30.99
C GLN A 363 11.95 7.50 30.66
N LEU A 364 11.22 8.41 30.00
CA LEU A 364 9.89 8.10 29.48
C LEU A 364 9.96 6.90 28.54
N GLY A 365 9.01 5.96 28.68
CA GLY A 365 8.96 4.75 27.88
C GLY A 365 9.85 3.61 28.40
N ALA A 366 10.31 3.67 29.65
CA ALA A 366 11.10 2.58 30.22
C ALA A 366 10.32 1.26 30.37
N ALA A 367 9.00 1.33 30.60
CA ALA A 367 8.09 0.20 30.68
C ALA A 367 6.68 0.60 30.26
N PHE A 368 5.90 -0.37 29.81
CA PHE A 368 4.52 -0.21 29.35
C PHE A 368 3.58 -1.23 30.00
N GLY A 369 2.29 -0.96 29.94
CA GLY A 369 1.25 -1.94 30.21
C GLY A 369 -0.04 -1.55 29.50
N GLY A 370 -0.85 -2.53 29.12
CA GLY A 370 -2.13 -2.32 28.47
C GLY A 370 -3.22 -3.22 29.01
N ALA A 371 -4.42 -2.67 29.21
CA ALA A 371 -5.69 -3.37 29.24
C ALA A 371 -6.83 -2.36 29.36
N ASP A 372 -8.07 -2.81 29.13
CA ASP A 372 -9.28 -2.03 29.39
C ASP A 372 -9.54 -1.89 30.88
N LEU A 373 -8.68 -1.15 31.56
CA LEU A 373 -8.82 -1.05 32.99
C LEU A 373 -9.99 -0.12 33.41
N ASN A 374 -10.50 0.74 32.49
CA ASN A 374 -11.66 1.62 32.72
C ASN A 374 -13.03 1.00 32.36
N ASN A 375 -13.01 -0.18 31.74
CA ASN A 375 -14.16 -0.97 31.30
C ASN A 375 -15.04 -0.23 30.26
N ASP A 376 -14.41 0.46 29.31
CA ASP A 376 -15.09 1.08 28.17
C ASP A 376 -15.04 0.23 26.89
N GLY A 377 -14.38 -0.93 26.97
CA GLY A 377 -14.23 -1.89 25.89
C GLY A 377 -13.01 -1.67 25.00
N LEU A 378 -12.16 -0.68 25.30
CA LEU A 378 -10.89 -0.42 24.61
C LEU A 378 -9.74 -0.55 25.60
N SER A 379 -8.58 -0.96 25.12
CA SER A 379 -7.40 -1.00 25.96
C SER A 379 -6.96 0.42 26.35
N ASP A 380 -6.60 0.60 27.60
CA ASP A 380 -5.93 1.80 28.09
C ASP A 380 -4.40 1.56 28.11
N LEU A 381 -3.63 2.63 27.91
CA LEU A 381 -2.16 2.57 27.89
C LEU A 381 -1.54 3.13 29.18
N LEU A 382 -0.60 2.39 29.77
CA LEU A 382 0.28 2.83 30.84
C LEU A 382 1.69 3.09 30.27
N VAL A 383 2.26 4.26 30.55
CA VAL A 383 3.63 4.63 30.12
C VAL A 383 4.45 5.09 31.32
N SER A 384 5.59 4.46 31.57
CA SER A 384 6.43 4.78 32.72
C SER A 384 7.46 5.90 32.47
N ARG A 385 7.87 6.57 33.55
CA ARG A 385 8.95 7.57 33.60
C ARG A 385 9.65 7.56 34.96
N PRO A 386 10.51 6.56 35.26
CA PRO A 386 11.02 6.28 36.60
C PRO A 386 11.88 7.38 37.23
N PHE A 387 12.45 8.27 36.43
CA PHE A 387 13.30 9.36 36.93
C PHE A 387 12.63 10.75 36.85
N TRP A 388 11.30 10.78 36.75
CA TRP A 388 10.55 12.03 36.74
C TRP A 388 10.61 12.78 38.08
N LEU A 389 10.71 14.12 37.99
CA LEU A 389 10.69 15.05 39.13
C LEU A 389 9.30 15.71 39.24
N ASN A 390 8.68 15.65 40.43
CA ASN A 390 7.47 16.41 40.72
C ASN A 390 7.84 17.86 41.13
N ASP A 391 7.36 18.82 40.34
CA ASP A 391 7.60 20.26 40.50
C ASP A 391 7.14 20.83 41.86
N ASN A 392 6.21 20.16 42.56
CA ASN A 392 5.68 20.62 43.84
C ASN A 392 6.53 20.18 45.06
N LEU A 393 7.44 19.22 44.92
CA LEU A 393 8.19 18.62 46.05
C LEU A 393 9.69 18.92 46.05
N ASN A 394 10.20 19.57 45.00
CA ASN A 394 11.50 20.26 44.93
C ASN A 394 12.64 19.54 45.69
N ARG A 395 13.16 18.42 45.12
CA ARG A 395 14.60 18.01 45.07
C ARG A 395 14.90 16.50 44.87
N PHE A 396 13.95 15.60 44.65
CA PHE A 396 14.22 14.15 44.57
C PHE A 396 13.39 13.44 43.48
N PHE A 397 13.95 12.40 42.86
CA PHE A 397 13.26 11.58 41.86
C PHE A 397 12.14 10.77 42.53
N HIS A 398 10.92 10.88 42.02
CA HIS A 398 9.80 10.05 42.47
C HIS A 398 9.49 8.96 41.44
N GLY A 399 9.70 9.25 40.16
CA GLY A 399 9.16 8.43 39.09
C GLY A 399 7.65 8.58 38.97
N GLY A 400 7.05 7.81 38.07
CA GLY A 400 5.61 7.77 37.88
C GLY A 400 5.23 7.00 36.62
N VAL A 401 3.94 6.65 36.56
CA VAL A 401 3.31 6.02 35.40
C VAL A 401 2.16 6.90 34.94
N GLU A 402 2.04 7.11 33.64
CA GLU A 402 0.96 7.90 33.03
C GLU A 402 -0.08 6.99 32.42
N LEU A 403 -1.35 7.23 32.76
CA LEU A 403 -2.49 6.49 32.22
C LEU A 403 -3.15 7.26 31.07
N TRP A 404 -3.38 6.54 29.98
CA TRP A 404 -4.07 7.00 28.78
C TRP A 404 -5.32 6.16 28.58
N THR A 405 -6.48 6.71 28.94
CA THR A 405 -7.77 6.02 28.77
C THR A 405 -8.39 6.21 27.39
N SER A 406 -7.54 6.49 26.40
CA SER A 406 -7.94 6.78 25.03
C SER A 406 -6.69 6.75 24.15
N ALA A 407 -6.82 6.16 22.97
CA ALA A 407 -5.78 6.08 21.94
C ALA A 407 -5.03 7.43 21.75
N PRO A 408 -3.70 7.50 21.99
CA PRO A 408 -2.90 8.68 21.68
C PRO A 408 -2.83 8.92 20.16
N THR A 409 -2.72 10.16 19.69
CA THR A 409 -2.60 10.39 18.23
C THR A 409 -1.60 11.48 17.92
N GLY A 410 -0.72 11.25 16.95
CA GLY A 410 0.33 12.18 16.56
C GLY A 410 1.33 12.47 17.68
N SER A 411 2.09 13.55 17.55
CA SER A 411 3.01 13.98 18.60
C SER A 411 2.26 14.65 19.75
N THR A 412 2.36 14.07 20.94
CA THR A 412 1.74 14.58 22.16
C THR A 412 2.77 14.70 23.28
N THR A 413 2.63 15.73 24.11
CA THR A 413 3.45 15.91 25.30
C THR A 413 2.68 15.50 26.54
N THR A 414 3.31 14.70 27.41
CA THR A 414 2.79 14.39 28.74
C THR A 414 2.49 15.70 29.47
N SER A 415 1.31 15.81 30.07
CA SER A 415 0.89 17.02 30.79
C SER A 415 0.62 16.69 32.25
N SER A 416 0.84 17.65 33.16
CA SER A 416 0.44 17.52 34.57
C SER A 416 -1.08 17.42 34.78
N SER A 417 -1.88 17.42 33.70
CA SER A 417 -3.34 17.27 33.70
C SER A 417 -3.82 15.86 33.36
N ARG A 418 -2.92 14.92 33.05
CA ARG A 418 -3.25 13.49 32.93
C ARG A 418 -3.07 12.77 34.27
N SER A 419 -3.87 11.73 34.50
CA SER A 419 -3.77 10.90 35.71
C SER A 419 -2.38 10.27 35.77
N THR A 420 -1.53 10.80 36.64
CA THR A 420 -0.21 10.24 36.93
C THR A 420 -0.33 9.41 38.20
N LEU A 421 0.11 8.17 38.14
CA LEU A 421 0.25 7.29 39.29
C LEU A 421 1.53 7.66 40.03
N TYR A 422 1.40 8.08 41.29
CA TYR A 422 2.53 8.41 42.16
C TYR A 422 2.19 8.09 43.62
N SER A 423 3.21 8.00 44.47
CA SER A 423 3.07 7.82 45.93
C SER A 423 3.52 9.08 46.67
N ASP A 424 2.69 9.60 47.58
CA ASP A 424 2.97 10.77 48.40
C ASP A 424 3.52 10.42 49.81
N GLN A 425 3.54 9.12 50.18
CA GLN A 425 3.67 8.72 51.58
C GLN A 425 5.11 8.65 52.15
N LEU A 426 6.19 8.46 51.38
CA LEU A 426 7.54 8.17 51.93
C LEU A 426 8.72 8.67 51.02
N PRO A 427 10.01 8.74 51.48
CA PRO A 427 10.98 9.74 51.01
C PRO A 427 11.73 9.39 49.70
N GLN A 428 12.28 10.44 49.07
CA GLN A 428 13.37 10.55 48.07
C GLN A 428 13.79 9.28 47.29
N TYR A 429 13.78 9.36 45.95
CA TYR A 429 14.37 8.36 45.01
C TYR A 429 13.60 7.05 44.89
N GLN A 430 12.29 7.08 44.60
CA GLN A 430 11.47 5.86 44.56
C GLN A 430 11.58 5.03 43.28
N GLU A 431 11.92 5.65 42.15
CA GLU A 431 11.98 5.00 40.83
C GLU A 431 10.65 4.33 40.44
N ILE A 432 9.50 4.95 40.77
CA ILE A 432 8.17 4.40 40.41
C ILE A 432 8.07 4.25 38.89
N GLY A 433 7.68 3.06 38.43
CA GLY A 433 7.57 2.76 37.00
C GLY A 433 8.86 2.22 36.40
N ALA A 434 9.83 1.80 37.22
CA ALA A 434 11.00 1.07 36.72
C ALA A 434 10.61 -0.24 36.04
N SER A 435 9.50 -0.85 36.47
CA SER A 435 8.84 -1.97 35.81
C SER A 435 7.32 -1.84 35.95
N ILE A 436 6.58 -2.41 35.01
CA ILE A 436 5.13 -2.57 35.05
C ILE A 436 4.87 -4.07 34.84
N GLY A 437 4.15 -4.70 35.76
CA GLY A 437 3.97 -6.16 35.79
C GLY A 437 2.70 -6.65 35.11
N GLY A 438 1.97 -5.73 34.48
CA GLY A 438 0.64 -5.97 33.94
C GLY A 438 -0.46 -5.40 34.82
N VAL A 439 -1.69 -5.80 34.49
CA VAL A 439 -2.95 -5.32 35.07
C VAL A 439 -3.89 -6.51 35.26
N GLY A 440 -4.54 -6.60 36.42
CA GLY A 440 -5.31 -7.78 36.81
C GLY A 440 -6.14 -7.53 38.07
N ASP A 441 -7.11 -8.40 38.34
CA ASP A 441 -7.94 -8.33 39.56
C ASP A 441 -7.16 -8.93 40.74
N LEU A 442 -6.32 -8.10 41.35
CA LEU A 442 -5.43 -8.50 42.45
C LEU A 442 -6.18 -8.50 43.79
N THR A 443 -7.32 -7.82 43.86
CA THR A 443 -8.13 -7.69 45.09
C THR A 443 -9.30 -8.67 45.16
N GLY A 444 -9.62 -9.34 44.05
CA GLY A 444 -10.75 -10.25 43.91
C GLY A 444 -12.11 -9.54 43.93
N ASP A 445 -12.15 -8.24 43.63
CA ASP A 445 -13.38 -7.44 43.66
C ASP A 445 -14.00 -7.21 42.27
N GLY A 446 -13.33 -7.71 41.22
CA GLY A 446 -13.74 -7.63 39.83
C GLY A 446 -13.29 -6.37 39.10
N THR A 447 -12.50 -5.48 39.73
CA THR A 447 -11.79 -4.41 39.03
C THR A 447 -10.36 -4.82 38.69
N LEU A 448 -9.77 -4.14 37.70
CA LEU A 448 -8.38 -4.39 37.31
C LEU A 448 -7.47 -3.34 37.96
N GLU A 449 -6.46 -3.82 38.67
CA GLU A 449 -5.43 -3.02 39.31
C GLU A 449 -4.12 -3.07 38.52
N ALA A 450 -3.38 -1.98 38.52
CA ALA A 450 -2.05 -1.93 37.91
C ALA A 450 -0.95 -2.24 38.93
N LEU A 451 -0.04 -3.15 38.59
CA LEU A 451 1.13 -3.50 39.39
C LEU A 451 2.38 -2.79 38.85
N VAL A 452 3.03 -2.00 39.70
CA VAL A 452 4.15 -1.14 39.30
C VAL A 452 5.33 -1.29 40.26
N GLY A 453 6.52 -1.53 39.71
CA GLY A 453 7.77 -1.60 40.45
C GLY A 453 8.33 -0.23 40.82
N ALA A 454 8.90 -0.13 42.03
CA ALA A 454 9.55 1.07 42.56
C ALA A 454 10.81 0.69 43.37
N PRO A 455 11.86 0.18 42.71
CA PRO A 455 13.02 -0.44 43.36
C PRO A 455 13.90 0.53 44.16
N GLY A 456 13.85 1.83 43.85
CA GLY A 456 14.51 2.86 44.65
C GLY A 456 13.79 3.18 45.96
N SER A 457 12.53 2.74 46.12
CA SER A 457 11.69 3.09 47.26
C SER A 457 12.35 2.75 48.58
N ASN A 458 12.41 3.78 49.44
CA ASN A 458 13.21 3.70 50.63
C ASN A 458 12.36 3.72 51.92
N VAL A 459 11.62 2.63 52.14
CA VAL A 459 10.67 2.50 53.27
C VAL A 459 11.40 2.56 54.62
N THR A 460 12.61 2.00 54.72
CA THR A 460 13.40 1.97 55.97
C THR A 460 14.73 2.75 55.93
N MET A 461 14.99 3.55 54.89
CA MET A 461 16.27 4.25 54.60
C MET A 461 17.45 3.33 54.17
N SER A 462 17.15 2.17 53.60
CA SER A 462 18.08 1.19 53.03
C SER A 462 17.95 0.86 51.54
N ASP A 463 17.07 1.51 50.76
CA ASP A 463 16.78 1.15 49.34
C ASP A 463 16.14 -0.25 49.22
N ASP A 464 15.13 -0.47 50.07
CA ASP A 464 14.47 -1.77 50.21
C ASP A 464 13.66 -2.16 48.96
N GLY A 465 13.14 -1.15 48.23
CA GLY A 465 12.27 -1.32 47.07
C GLY A 465 10.84 -1.71 47.44
N ARG A 466 9.92 -1.54 46.49
CA ARG A 466 8.49 -1.87 46.61
C ARG A 466 7.90 -2.28 45.27
N ALA A 467 6.82 -3.05 45.31
CA ALA A 467 5.80 -3.08 44.27
C ALA A 467 4.54 -2.33 44.77
N LEU A 468 3.94 -1.53 43.89
CA LEU A 468 2.78 -0.68 44.16
C LEU A 468 1.58 -1.20 43.38
N VAL A 469 0.42 -1.23 44.04
CA VAL A 469 -0.85 -1.60 43.42
C VAL A 469 -1.74 -0.36 43.35
N PHE A 470 -2.26 -0.05 42.16
CA PHE A 470 -3.11 1.11 41.90
C PHE A 470 -4.53 0.69 41.47
N ASP A 471 -5.56 1.26 42.13
CA ASP A 471 -7.00 0.94 41.98
C ASP A 471 -7.78 1.98 41.14
N ARG A 472 -8.99 1.64 40.65
CA ARG A 472 -9.95 2.46 39.90
C ARG A 472 -11.14 3.02 40.71
N PRO A 473 -11.79 4.10 40.21
CA PRO A 473 -11.40 4.91 39.05
C PRO A 473 -10.40 5.98 39.49
N ILE A 474 -9.21 5.97 38.87
CA ILE A 474 -8.07 6.83 39.24
C ILE A 474 -8.42 8.29 38.94
N SER A 475 -9.10 8.95 39.89
CA SER A 475 -9.46 10.37 39.79
C SER A 475 -8.51 11.29 40.54
N ASP A 476 -7.39 10.80 41.07
CA ASP A 476 -6.17 11.52 41.46
C ASP A 476 -5.26 10.56 42.26
N GLY A 477 -4.27 9.97 41.59
CA GLY A 477 -3.39 8.89 42.03
C GLY A 477 -2.91 8.89 43.49
N GLU A 478 -3.39 7.91 44.24
CA GLU A 478 -2.69 7.36 45.41
C GLU A 478 -2.55 5.85 45.24
N GLU A 479 -1.43 5.29 45.72
CA GLU A 479 -1.26 3.84 45.84
C GLU A 479 -2.40 3.26 46.69
N PHE A 480 -3.00 2.15 46.25
CA PHE A 480 -4.04 1.48 47.01
C PHE A 480 -3.43 0.70 48.19
N PHE A 481 -2.39 -0.08 47.88
CA PHE A 481 -1.49 -0.70 48.86
C PHE A 481 -0.14 -1.04 48.21
N SER A 482 0.77 -1.56 49.03
CA SER A 482 2.12 -1.89 48.59
C SER A 482 2.66 -3.21 49.12
N LEU A 483 3.57 -3.79 48.35
CA LEU A 483 4.36 -4.94 48.72
C LEU A 483 5.80 -4.45 48.94
N SER A 484 6.21 -4.32 50.20
CA SER A 484 7.45 -3.62 50.56
C SER A 484 8.56 -4.60 50.92
N GLY A 485 9.74 -4.37 50.33
CA GLY A 485 10.97 -5.06 50.70
C GLY A 485 11.43 -4.70 52.11
N THR A 486 12.47 -5.38 52.59
CA THR A 486 12.90 -5.31 53.99
C THR A 486 14.39 -4.97 54.19
N ASP A 487 15.27 -5.12 53.19
CA ASP A 487 16.71 -4.84 53.36
C ASP A 487 17.49 -4.64 52.04
N ARG A 488 17.67 -3.39 51.57
CA ARG A 488 18.55 -3.02 50.40
C ARG A 488 18.35 -3.83 49.11
N GLU A 489 17.27 -4.58 49.02
CA GLU A 489 17.13 -5.66 48.03
C GLU A 489 16.56 -5.19 46.70
N ARG A 490 16.19 -3.90 46.60
CA ARG A 490 15.59 -3.29 45.41
C ARG A 490 14.36 -4.07 44.92
N ALA A 491 13.50 -4.49 45.84
CA ALA A 491 12.26 -5.16 45.50
C ALA A 491 11.43 -4.34 44.51
N GLY A 492 10.80 -5.01 43.55
CA GLY A 492 10.10 -4.35 42.45
C GLY A 492 11.04 -3.88 41.34
N THR A 493 12.27 -4.40 41.26
CA THR A 493 13.11 -4.24 40.06
C THR A 493 12.41 -4.88 38.87
N SER A 494 11.87 -6.09 39.07
CA SER A 494 10.91 -6.74 38.19
C SER A 494 9.66 -7.11 38.99
N VAL A 495 8.50 -7.04 38.35
CA VAL A 495 7.21 -7.43 38.91
C VAL A 495 6.39 -8.10 37.81
N ALA A 496 5.55 -9.06 38.17
CA ALA A 496 4.62 -9.70 37.24
C ALA A 496 3.34 -10.10 37.98
N ILE A 497 2.21 -10.05 37.28
CA ILE A 497 1.02 -10.81 37.68
C ILE A 497 1.34 -12.27 37.37
N ALA A 498 1.34 -13.11 38.41
CA ALA A 498 1.79 -14.49 38.33
C ALA A 498 0.72 -15.44 37.77
N GLY A 499 -0.54 -15.00 37.72
CA GLY A 499 -1.67 -15.89 37.44
C GLY A 499 -2.22 -16.52 38.73
N ASP A 500 -3.03 -17.56 38.63
CA ASP A 500 -3.60 -18.33 39.74
C ASP A 500 -2.67 -19.51 40.11
N VAL A 501 -1.63 -19.23 40.88
CA VAL A 501 -0.59 -20.20 41.24
C VAL A 501 -1.12 -21.19 42.29
N ASP A 502 -2.14 -20.82 43.07
CA ASP A 502 -2.68 -21.65 44.14
C ASP A 502 -4.05 -22.29 43.86
N GLY A 503 -4.63 -22.00 42.68
CA GLY A 503 -5.84 -22.59 42.13
C GLY A 503 -7.11 -22.12 42.81
N ASP A 504 -7.10 -20.93 43.40
CA ASP A 504 -8.25 -20.33 44.08
C ASP A 504 -9.12 -19.44 43.18
N GLY A 505 -8.66 -19.20 41.95
CA GLY A 505 -9.32 -18.43 40.90
C GLY A 505 -9.01 -16.93 40.94
N GLN A 506 -8.03 -16.49 41.74
CA GLN A 506 -7.59 -15.09 41.82
C GLN A 506 -6.14 -14.97 41.37
N ALA A 507 -5.78 -13.78 40.88
CA ALA A 507 -4.44 -13.53 40.41
C ALA A 507 -3.47 -13.25 41.57
N ASP A 508 -2.30 -13.86 41.49
CA ASP A 508 -1.18 -13.73 42.41
C ASP A 508 -0.14 -12.75 41.88
N VAL A 509 0.81 -12.35 42.74
CA VAL A 509 1.84 -11.36 42.41
C VAL A 509 3.23 -11.91 42.67
N LEU A 510 4.11 -11.78 41.68
CA LEU A 510 5.52 -12.10 41.77
C LEU A 510 6.37 -10.81 41.79
N VAL A 511 7.26 -10.69 42.77
CA VAL A 511 8.14 -9.52 42.95
C VAL A 511 9.60 -9.94 43.01
N GLY A 512 10.41 -9.45 42.07
CA GLY A 512 11.85 -9.67 42.03
C GLY A 512 12.65 -8.63 42.84
N ALA A 513 13.66 -9.10 43.55
CA ALA A 513 14.56 -8.29 44.38
C ALA A 513 16.02 -8.78 44.22
N PRO A 514 16.70 -8.44 43.10
CA PRO A 514 17.98 -9.04 42.72
C PRO A 514 19.13 -8.72 43.67
N ASN A 515 19.03 -7.65 44.46
CA ASN A 515 20.07 -7.22 45.39
C ASN A 515 19.94 -7.88 46.77
N SER A 516 19.01 -8.81 46.97
CA SER A 516 18.83 -9.45 48.26
C SER A 516 20.04 -10.29 48.66
N ASP A 517 20.50 -10.08 49.89
CA ASP A 517 21.62 -10.83 50.48
C ASP A 517 21.15 -12.11 51.24
N THR A 518 19.84 -12.38 51.24
CA THR A 518 19.22 -13.44 52.08
C THR A 518 19.75 -14.84 51.75
N GLY A 519 20.03 -15.14 50.48
CA GLY A 519 20.60 -16.40 49.99
C GLY A 519 22.14 -16.43 49.89
N GLY A 520 22.82 -15.33 50.20
CA GLY A 520 24.23 -15.08 49.87
C GLY A 520 24.42 -13.65 49.34
N SER A 521 25.66 -13.19 49.16
CA SER A 521 25.91 -11.82 48.67
C SER A 521 25.32 -11.66 47.27
N ASN A 522 24.45 -10.66 47.06
CA ASN A 522 23.70 -10.45 45.82
C ASN A 522 23.09 -11.76 45.26
N ALA A 523 22.56 -12.60 46.15
CA ALA A 523 21.95 -13.84 45.70
C ALA A 523 20.66 -13.60 44.92
N GLY A 524 19.95 -12.53 45.29
CA GLY A 524 18.64 -12.22 44.77
C GLY A 524 17.56 -13.14 45.32
N VAL A 525 16.32 -12.71 45.15
CA VAL A 525 15.11 -13.41 45.62
C VAL A 525 13.91 -13.01 44.76
N ALA A 526 12.99 -13.95 44.57
CA ALA A 526 11.65 -13.67 44.08
C ALA A 526 10.61 -13.99 45.18
N TYR A 527 9.66 -13.09 45.37
CA TYR A 527 8.60 -13.20 46.37
C TYR A 527 7.26 -13.43 45.68
N LEU A 528 6.56 -14.50 46.04
CA LEU A 528 5.18 -14.76 45.62
C LEU A 528 4.22 -14.35 46.73
N VAL A 529 3.26 -13.48 46.40
CA VAL A 529 2.17 -13.09 47.29
C VAL A 529 0.87 -13.52 46.64
N LEU A 530 0.13 -14.38 47.34
CA LEU A 530 -1.09 -14.96 46.82
C LEU A 530 -2.27 -13.99 46.96
N GLY A 531 -3.13 -13.97 45.95
CA GLY A 531 -4.39 -13.26 45.90
C GLY A 531 -5.46 -13.87 46.83
N PRO A 532 -6.56 -13.15 47.09
CA PRO A 532 -6.71 -11.73 46.87
C PRO A 532 -5.86 -10.94 47.86
N ILE A 533 -5.17 -9.91 47.37
CA ILE A 533 -4.31 -9.07 48.20
C ILE A 533 -5.13 -7.95 48.82
N SER A 534 -5.06 -7.83 50.15
CA SER A 534 -5.73 -6.75 50.88
C SER A 534 -4.75 -6.01 51.79
N GLY A 535 -4.49 -4.73 51.48
CA GLY A 535 -3.64 -3.85 52.26
C GLY A 535 -2.14 -4.13 52.09
N ASP A 536 -1.32 -3.39 52.85
CA ASP A 536 0.14 -3.47 52.72
C ASP A 536 0.70 -4.83 53.16
N VAL A 537 1.58 -5.38 52.33
CA VAL A 537 2.30 -6.64 52.58
C VAL A 537 3.79 -6.35 52.75
N ALA A 538 4.41 -6.93 53.78
CA ALA A 538 5.87 -6.95 53.90
C ALA A 538 6.39 -8.23 53.25
N LEU A 539 7.23 -8.11 52.22
CA LEU A 539 7.68 -9.23 51.37
C LEU A 539 8.44 -10.31 52.15
N GLY A 540 9.07 -9.97 53.28
CA GLY A 540 9.64 -10.97 54.18
C GLY A 540 8.62 -11.94 54.81
N ASN A 541 7.31 -11.70 54.63
CA ASN A 541 6.21 -12.60 55.00
C ASN A 541 5.40 -13.07 53.78
N ALA A 542 5.94 -12.97 52.57
CA ALA A 542 5.31 -13.48 51.36
C ALA A 542 4.99 -14.99 51.48
N ASP A 543 3.98 -15.44 50.74
CA ASP A 543 3.49 -16.81 50.79
C ASP A 543 4.52 -17.81 50.27
N ALA A 544 5.30 -17.43 49.24
CA ALA A 544 6.53 -18.12 48.86
C ALA A 544 7.73 -17.16 48.73
N ILE A 545 8.91 -17.66 49.10
CA ILE A 545 10.18 -16.93 49.04
C ILE A 545 11.22 -17.81 48.34
N LEU A 546 11.53 -17.47 47.09
CA LEU A 546 12.40 -18.23 46.19
C LEU A 546 13.80 -17.62 46.18
N LEU A 547 14.73 -18.23 46.92
CA LEU A 547 16.08 -17.71 47.13
C LEU A 547 17.05 -18.11 46.03
N GLY A 548 17.77 -17.15 45.45
CA GLY A 548 18.90 -17.41 44.57
C GLY A 548 20.15 -17.92 45.30
N ALA A 549 21.19 -18.27 44.55
CA ALA A 549 22.52 -18.53 45.09
C ALA A 549 23.40 -17.27 44.99
N SER A 550 24.45 -17.19 45.81
CA SER A 550 25.31 -16.00 45.90
C SER A 550 25.83 -15.55 44.53
N ALA A 551 25.68 -14.26 44.24
CA ALA A 551 26.07 -13.56 43.01
C ALA A 551 25.22 -13.84 41.77
N ASP A 552 24.16 -14.64 41.87
CA ASP A 552 23.30 -14.95 40.72
C ASP A 552 22.33 -13.81 40.33
N GLU A 553 22.06 -12.89 41.27
CA GLU A 553 21.07 -11.80 41.15
C GLU A 553 19.67 -12.31 40.72
N ALA A 554 19.22 -13.41 41.31
CA ALA A 554 17.90 -13.99 41.02
C ALA A 554 16.76 -12.98 41.25
N GLY A 555 15.75 -12.99 40.38
CA GLY A 555 14.68 -12.00 40.39
C GLY A 555 15.07 -10.69 39.69
N SER A 556 16.16 -10.68 38.93
CA SER A 556 16.46 -9.58 37.98
C SER A 556 15.33 -9.41 36.97
N SER A 557 14.76 -10.54 36.54
CA SER A 557 13.51 -10.61 35.78
C SER A 557 12.62 -11.69 36.41
N VAL A 558 11.31 -11.47 36.34
CA VAL A 558 10.28 -12.43 36.77
C VAL A 558 9.13 -12.38 35.77
N SER A 559 8.45 -13.49 35.56
CA SER A 559 7.25 -13.57 34.71
C SER A 559 6.36 -14.72 35.19
N SER A 560 5.07 -14.67 34.88
CA SER A 560 4.26 -15.90 34.87
C SER A 560 4.76 -16.78 33.73
N ALA A 561 4.69 -18.09 33.90
CA ALA A 561 4.89 -19.05 32.83
C ALA A 561 3.56 -19.57 32.26
N GLY A 562 2.41 -19.13 32.82
CA GLY A 562 1.12 -19.79 32.59
C GLY A 562 1.12 -21.22 33.13
N ASP A 563 0.13 -22.02 32.77
CA ASP A 563 0.07 -23.46 33.09
C ASP A 563 0.93 -24.26 32.10
N LEU A 564 2.24 -24.35 32.39
CA LEU A 564 3.25 -24.89 31.49
C LEU A 564 3.24 -26.42 31.45
N ASP A 565 2.70 -27.08 32.48
CA ASP A 565 2.61 -28.55 32.57
C ASP A 565 1.17 -29.10 32.43
N GLY A 566 0.17 -28.23 32.34
CA GLY A 566 -1.23 -28.55 32.06
C GLY A 566 -1.97 -29.10 33.28
N ASP A 567 -1.52 -28.81 34.49
CA ASP A 567 -2.13 -29.29 35.74
C ASP A 567 -3.20 -28.34 36.32
N GLY A 568 -3.35 -27.16 35.73
CA GLY A 568 -4.35 -26.15 36.05
C GLY A 568 -3.91 -25.12 37.08
N TYR A 569 -2.62 -25.06 37.43
CA TYR A 569 -2.02 -24.00 38.22
C TYR A 569 -1.08 -23.17 37.35
N ASP A 570 -1.06 -21.85 37.54
CA ASP A 570 -0.08 -21.02 36.84
C ASP A 570 1.32 -21.18 37.47
N ASP A 571 2.33 -21.28 36.60
CA ASP A 571 3.73 -21.52 36.96
C ASP A 571 4.54 -20.23 36.92
N LEU A 572 5.76 -20.27 37.47
CA LEU A 572 6.60 -19.09 37.66
C LEU A 572 7.95 -19.20 36.95
N LEU A 573 8.39 -18.09 36.38
CA LEU A 573 9.75 -17.91 35.86
C LEU A 573 10.54 -16.92 36.72
N VAL A 574 11.77 -17.33 37.09
CA VAL A 574 12.71 -16.47 37.82
C VAL A 574 14.06 -16.44 37.12
N GLY A 575 14.44 -15.27 36.61
CA GLY A 575 15.70 -15.05 35.92
C GLY A 575 16.86 -14.78 36.89
N ALA A 576 18.00 -15.42 36.61
CA ALA A 576 19.24 -15.33 37.36
C ALA A 576 20.42 -15.13 36.38
N PRO A 577 20.60 -13.90 35.85
CA PRO A 577 21.47 -13.64 34.71
C PRO A 577 22.96 -13.90 34.97
N TYR A 578 23.41 -13.95 36.22
CA TYR A 578 24.81 -14.24 36.55
C TYR A 578 25.02 -15.65 37.11
N ASN A 579 24.04 -16.53 36.92
CA ASN A 579 24.16 -17.91 37.38
C ASN A 579 25.27 -18.66 36.61
N ASP A 580 26.14 -19.32 37.37
CA ASP A 580 27.36 -19.98 36.87
C ASP A 580 27.18 -21.50 36.60
N ILE A 581 25.96 -22.04 36.65
CA ILE A 581 25.73 -23.50 36.62
C ILE A 581 26.17 -24.15 35.30
N GLY A 582 26.03 -23.43 34.17
CA GLY A 582 26.39 -23.88 32.83
C GLY A 582 27.81 -23.47 32.45
N ALA A 583 28.08 -22.16 32.49
CA ALA A 583 29.39 -21.54 32.31
C ALA A 583 29.45 -20.22 33.12
N THR A 584 30.61 -19.55 33.15
CA THR A 584 30.78 -18.30 33.91
C THR A 584 29.85 -17.20 33.39
N ASP A 585 29.00 -16.66 34.27
CA ASP A 585 27.99 -15.65 33.95
C ASP A 585 27.11 -16.02 32.73
N ALA A 586 26.89 -17.32 32.52
CA ALA A 586 26.03 -17.81 31.43
C ALA A 586 24.56 -17.45 31.66
N GLY A 587 24.17 -17.34 32.93
CA GLY A 587 22.80 -17.07 33.34
C GLY A 587 21.90 -18.30 33.27
N ALA A 588 20.77 -18.19 33.96
CA ALA A 588 19.76 -19.24 34.02
C ALA A 588 18.35 -18.66 34.23
N THR A 589 17.36 -19.41 33.76
CA THR A 589 15.95 -19.22 34.09
C THR A 589 15.47 -20.41 34.88
N HIS A 590 14.98 -20.17 36.09
CA HIS A 590 14.38 -21.20 36.93
C HIS A 590 12.87 -21.25 36.69
N VAL A 591 12.37 -22.47 36.44
CA VAL A 591 10.93 -22.73 36.34
C VAL A 591 10.47 -23.38 37.62
N VAL A 592 9.45 -22.79 38.24
CA VAL A 592 8.87 -23.25 39.51
C VAL A 592 7.40 -23.52 39.26
N LEU A 593 7.02 -24.80 39.36
CA LEU A 593 5.66 -25.22 39.07
C LEU A 593 4.72 -24.86 40.23
N GLY A 594 3.48 -24.51 39.89
CA GLY A 594 2.38 -24.34 40.81
C GLY A 594 1.91 -25.70 41.40
N PRO A 595 1.26 -25.70 42.56
CA PRO A 595 1.22 -24.63 43.54
C PRO A 595 2.50 -24.56 44.38
N THR A 596 2.98 -23.34 44.66
CA THR A 596 4.23 -23.11 45.40
C THR A 596 4.03 -22.29 46.68
N TYR A 597 4.69 -22.71 47.76
CA TYR A 597 4.56 -22.09 49.08
C TYR A 597 5.84 -22.20 49.90
N GLY A 598 5.96 -21.30 50.88
CA GLY A 598 7.04 -21.26 51.84
C GLY A 598 8.38 -20.87 51.20
N GLN A 599 9.45 -21.09 51.96
CA GLN A 599 10.79 -20.67 51.52
C GLN A 599 11.55 -21.86 50.94
N SER A 600 12.10 -21.68 49.73
CA SER A 600 12.95 -22.65 49.03
C SER A 600 14.13 -21.96 48.35
N TYR A 601 15.14 -22.74 47.93
CA TYR A 601 16.21 -22.23 47.09
C TYR A 601 15.92 -22.59 45.63
N LEU A 602 16.20 -21.69 44.69
CA LEU A 602 16.03 -21.93 43.25
C LEU A 602 16.86 -23.10 42.72
N SER A 603 17.95 -23.46 43.40
CA SER A 603 18.67 -24.73 43.13
C SER A 603 17.84 -26.01 43.34
N GLN A 604 16.62 -25.87 43.87
CA GLN A 604 15.63 -26.94 44.09
C GLN A 604 14.36 -26.74 43.25
N SER A 605 14.37 -25.82 42.28
CA SER A 605 13.27 -25.63 41.32
C SER A 605 13.00 -26.91 40.52
N ASP A 606 11.83 -27.02 39.92
CA ASP A 606 11.38 -28.22 39.21
C ASP A 606 12.25 -28.51 37.99
N PHE A 607 12.59 -27.47 37.22
CA PHE A 607 13.64 -27.52 36.22
C PHE A 607 14.31 -26.16 36.01
N VAL A 608 15.42 -26.15 35.27
CA VAL A 608 16.19 -24.96 34.93
C VAL A 608 16.57 -24.96 33.45
N ILE A 609 16.44 -23.80 32.82
CA ILE A 609 16.93 -23.52 31.47
C ILE A 609 18.23 -22.72 31.61
N ARG A 610 19.33 -23.26 31.08
CA ARG A 610 20.69 -22.75 31.37
C ARG A 610 21.38 -22.26 30.11
N GLY A 611 22.12 -21.15 30.23
CA GLY A 611 23.08 -20.75 29.21
C GLY A 611 24.22 -21.77 29.14
N ASP A 612 24.68 -22.09 27.94
CA ASP A 612 25.78 -23.02 27.69
C ASP A 612 27.11 -22.35 27.30
N GLU A 613 27.14 -21.01 27.25
CA GLU A 613 28.34 -20.20 27.00
C GLU A 613 28.60 -19.14 28.08
N GLU A 614 29.87 -18.74 28.22
CA GLU A 614 30.27 -17.66 29.12
C GLU A 614 29.67 -16.30 28.70
N ASP A 615 29.33 -15.46 29.68
CA ASP A 615 28.87 -14.07 29.51
C ASP A 615 27.56 -13.89 28.71
N MET A 616 26.71 -14.92 28.58
CA MET A 616 25.42 -14.81 27.86
C MET A 616 24.40 -13.95 28.59
N TYR A 617 24.44 -13.95 29.93
CA TYR A 617 23.42 -13.35 30.80
C TYR A 617 21.99 -13.83 30.51
N LEU A 618 21.80 -15.13 30.25
CA LEU A 618 20.48 -15.72 30.02
C LEU A 618 19.55 -15.47 31.21
N GLY A 619 18.29 -15.10 30.94
CA GLY A 619 17.31 -14.77 31.98
C GLY A 619 17.37 -13.30 32.39
N SER A 620 18.03 -12.44 31.60
CA SER A 620 17.98 -10.98 31.81
C SER A 620 16.60 -10.39 31.54
N ALA A 621 15.86 -10.98 30.60
CA ALA A 621 14.47 -10.66 30.28
C ALA A 621 13.69 -11.96 30.05
N LEU A 622 12.43 -11.97 30.47
CA LEU A 622 11.53 -13.11 30.41
C LEU A 622 10.16 -12.64 29.93
N ALA A 623 9.54 -13.42 29.05
CA ALA A 623 8.15 -13.25 28.67
C ALA A 623 7.51 -14.63 28.47
N ASN A 624 6.33 -14.83 29.06
CA ASN A 624 5.36 -15.78 28.54
C ASN A 624 4.76 -15.13 27.29
N VAL A 625 4.86 -15.83 26.16
CA VAL A 625 4.36 -15.36 24.86
C VAL A 625 3.09 -16.09 24.45
N HIS A 626 2.43 -16.73 25.43
CA HIS A 626 1.30 -17.63 25.23
C HIS A 626 1.62 -18.77 24.24
N ASP A 627 0.59 -19.41 23.70
CA ASP A 627 0.71 -20.48 22.72
C ASP A 627 0.97 -19.91 21.31
N VAL A 628 2.25 -19.79 20.93
CA VAL A 628 2.63 -19.25 19.62
C VAL A 628 2.57 -20.30 18.51
N ASN A 629 2.58 -21.59 18.86
CA ASN A 629 2.56 -22.70 17.89
C ASN A 629 1.18 -23.38 17.73
N GLY A 630 0.20 -23.02 18.55
CA GLY A 630 -1.18 -23.51 18.55
C GLY A 630 -1.36 -24.92 19.13
N ASP A 631 -0.45 -25.40 19.97
CA ASP A 631 -0.52 -26.75 20.55
C ASP A 631 -1.30 -26.84 21.87
N GLY A 632 -1.71 -25.69 22.41
CA GLY A 632 -2.51 -25.52 23.61
C GLY A 632 -1.70 -25.35 24.90
N PHE A 633 -0.37 -25.22 24.83
CA PHE A 633 0.48 -24.89 25.97
C PHE A 633 1.13 -23.53 25.77
N ASP A 634 1.37 -22.83 26.87
CA ASP A 634 2.07 -21.55 26.82
C ASP A 634 3.57 -21.75 26.54
N ASP A 635 4.13 -20.84 25.74
CA ASP A 635 5.51 -20.86 25.29
C ASP A 635 6.35 -19.76 25.97
N LEU A 636 7.65 -20.01 26.07
CA LEU A 636 8.57 -19.18 26.85
C LEU A 636 9.61 -18.50 25.97
N LEU A 637 9.76 -17.19 26.16
CA LEU A 637 10.78 -16.39 25.50
C LEU A 637 11.80 -15.87 26.52
N ILE A 638 13.08 -16.14 26.27
CA ILE A 638 14.18 -15.86 27.21
C ILE A 638 15.30 -15.06 26.54
N GLY A 639 15.64 -13.93 27.13
CA GLY A 639 16.69 -13.03 26.65
C GLY A 639 18.07 -13.34 27.21
N ALA A 640 19.08 -13.26 26.35
CA ALA A 640 20.51 -13.39 26.65
C ALA A 640 21.29 -12.23 25.99
N PRO A 641 21.18 -11.00 26.50
CA PRO A 641 21.75 -9.81 25.87
C PRO A 641 23.29 -9.77 25.86
N GLY A 642 23.95 -10.70 26.56
CA GLY A 642 25.41 -10.83 26.55
C GLY A 642 25.95 -11.78 25.48
N TYR A 643 25.09 -12.51 24.76
CA TYR A 643 25.51 -13.48 23.73
C TYR A 643 26.34 -12.82 22.61
N ASP A 644 27.38 -13.53 22.14
CA ASP A 644 28.35 -13.05 21.15
C ASP A 644 28.24 -13.83 19.82
N VAL A 645 28.32 -13.15 18.65
CA VAL A 645 28.36 -13.79 17.31
C VAL A 645 29.45 -13.23 16.38
N PRO A 646 30.27 -14.08 15.72
CA PRO A 646 31.01 -15.20 16.30
C PRO A 646 32.25 -14.71 17.08
N LYS A 647 32.63 -15.42 18.14
CA LYS A 647 33.82 -15.10 18.98
C LYS A 647 35.09 -14.92 18.15
N SER A 648 35.43 -13.69 17.77
CA SER A 648 36.80 -13.33 17.45
C SER A 648 37.58 -13.27 18.76
N SER A 649 38.07 -14.43 19.20
CA SER A 649 38.88 -14.68 20.40
C SER A 649 39.41 -13.40 21.09
N GLY A 650 38.69 -12.94 22.13
CA GLY A 650 39.08 -11.80 22.97
C GLY A 650 38.26 -10.51 22.79
N SER A 651 37.18 -10.51 22.01
CA SER A 651 36.20 -9.41 21.95
C SER A 651 34.91 -9.79 22.69
N ASN A 652 34.42 -8.90 23.57
CA ASN A 652 33.14 -9.01 24.29
C ASN A 652 32.07 -8.30 23.43
N ASP A 653 31.67 -8.95 22.35
CA ASP A 653 30.89 -8.37 21.26
C ASP A 653 29.41 -8.73 21.44
N LYS A 654 28.80 -8.11 22.47
CA LYS A 654 27.46 -8.36 23.02
C LYS A 654 26.31 -8.08 22.04
N ALA A 655 26.23 -8.84 20.96
CA ALA A 655 25.15 -8.73 19.98
C ALA A 655 23.80 -9.10 20.61
N GLY A 656 23.82 -10.04 21.55
CA GLY A 656 22.65 -10.54 22.26
C GLY A 656 21.87 -11.59 21.47
N ALA A 657 21.06 -12.35 22.19
CA ALA A 657 20.21 -13.38 21.64
C ALA A 657 18.90 -13.51 22.41
N VAL A 658 17.91 -14.13 21.76
CA VAL A 658 16.63 -14.54 22.35
C VAL A 658 16.40 -16.00 21.99
N TYR A 659 15.84 -16.76 22.92
CA TYR A 659 15.54 -18.19 22.78
C TYR A 659 14.07 -18.44 23.09
N LEU A 660 13.39 -19.16 22.20
CA LEU A 660 12.01 -19.61 22.33
C LEU A 660 12.00 -21.10 22.65
N PHE A 661 11.21 -21.47 23.66
CA PHE A 661 10.97 -22.83 24.08
C PHE A 661 9.47 -23.10 24.07
N TYR A 662 9.06 -24.14 23.35
CA TYR A 662 7.67 -24.54 23.29
C TYR A 662 7.25 -25.32 24.53
N GLY A 663 6.05 -25.04 25.02
CA GLY A 663 5.39 -25.86 26.02
C GLY A 663 5.01 -27.26 25.46
N PRO A 664 4.70 -28.23 26.32
CA PRO A 664 4.95 -28.25 27.75
C PRO A 664 6.42 -28.59 28.06
N LEU A 665 7.00 -27.93 29.07
CA LEU A 665 8.36 -28.20 29.54
C LEU A 665 8.36 -29.12 30.76
N THR A 666 9.22 -30.15 30.76
CA THR A 666 9.20 -31.20 31.81
C THR A 666 10.56 -31.62 32.36
N ALA A 667 11.64 -30.95 31.92
CA ALA A 667 13.00 -31.30 32.32
C ALA A 667 13.93 -30.09 32.21
N ASP A 668 15.11 -30.22 32.82
CA ASP A 668 16.20 -29.27 32.63
C ASP A 668 16.60 -29.18 31.15
N LEU A 669 16.83 -27.95 30.68
CA LEU A 669 17.23 -27.64 29.30
C LEU A 669 18.48 -26.76 29.29
N THR A 670 19.11 -26.67 28.12
CA THR A 670 20.06 -25.60 27.81
C THR A 670 19.58 -24.78 26.62
N THR A 671 20.27 -23.68 26.35
CA THR A 671 20.08 -22.90 25.13
C THR A 671 20.26 -23.73 23.87
N SER A 672 20.95 -24.87 23.87
CA SER A 672 21.00 -25.78 22.72
C SER A 672 19.68 -26.52 22.44
N ASP A 673 18.79 -26.62 23.43
CA ASP A 673 17.51 -27.33 23.33
C ASP A 673 16.35 -26.43 22.84
N ARG A 674 16.62 -25.14 22.56
CA ARG A 674 15.59 -24.21 22.03
C ARG A 674 14.94 -24.73 20.76
N ASP A 675 13.69 -24.35 20.57
CA ASP A 675 12.94 -24.56 19.33
C ASP A 675 13.29 -23.50 18.30
N ALA A 676 13.35 -22.24 18.72
CA ALA A 676 13.79 -21.12 17.90
C ALA A 676 14.66 -20.13 18.69
N SER A 677 15.42 -19.32 17.97
CA SER A 677 16.29 -18.29 18.52
C SER A 677 16.57 -17.21 17.49
N TRP A 678 16.78 -16.00 17.99
CA TRP A 678 17.14 -14.84 17.19
C TRP A 678 18.35 -14.14 17.77
N THR A 679 19.26 -13.70 16.91
CA THR A 679 20.48 -13.01 17.32
C THR A 679 20.52 -11.58 16.81
N GLY A 680 21.15 -10.70 17.59
CA GLY A 680 21.53 -9.36 17.14
C GLY A 680 22.53 -9.44 15.98
N ARG A 681 22.58 -8.40 15.15
CA ARG A 681 23.40 -8.39 13.92
C ARG A 681 24.83 -7.96 14.21
N GLN A 682 25.02 -7.00 15.11
CA GLN A 682 26.29 -6.33 15.35
C GLN A 682 26.68 -6.40 16.84
N PRO A 683 28.00 -6.28 17.14
CA PRO A 683 28.45 -6.12 18.51
C PRO A 683 27.73 -4.97 19.20
N TYR A 684 27.30 -5.18 20.44
CA TYR A 684 26.60 -4.19 21.27
C TYR A 684 25.16 -3.87 20.86
N ASP A 685 24.51 -4.68 20.02
CA ASP A 685 23.06 -4.54 19.76
C ASP A 685 22.21 -4.81 21.03
N TYR A 686 22.70 -5.67 21.93
CA TYR A 686 21.99 -6.12 23.14
C TYR A 686 20.59 -6.70 22.86
N ALA A 687 20.46 -7.49 21.79
CA ALA A 687 19.23 -8.20 21.48
C ALA A 687 18.77 -9.07 22.67
N GLY A 688 17.49 -9.00 23.01
CA GLY A 688 16.92 -9.72 24.16
C GLY A 688 17.11 -9.03 25.50
N ALA A 689 17.53 -7.76 25.52
CA ALA A 689 17.57 -6.97 26.75
C ALA A 689 16.17 -6.59 27.28
N ALA A 690 15.17 -6.56 26.39
CA ALA A 690 13.76 -6.40 26.72
C ALA A 690 12.94 -7.34 25.84
N LEU A 691 11.92 -7.95 26.43
CA LEU A 691 10.97 -8.85 25.78
C LEU A 691 9.55 -8.47 26.23
N SER A 692 8.56 -8.68 25.37
CA SER A 692 7.14 -8.54 25.73
C SER A 692 6.30 -9.42 24.82
N PRO A 693 5.20 -10.02 25.32
CA PRO A 693 4.13 -10.44 24.43
C PRO A 693 3.60 -9.21 23.68
N ALA A 694 3.19 -9.40 22.43
CA ALA A 694 2.58 -8.37 21.59
C ALA A 694 1.05 -8.52 21.52
N GLY A 695 0.52 -9.70 21.84
CA GLY A 695 -0.87 -10.06 21.52
C GLY A 695 -0.97 -10.60 20.10
N ASP A 696 -2.17 -10.65 19.53
CA ASP A 696 -2.41 -11.05 18.13
C ASP A 696 -2.49 -9.77 17.27
N VAL A 697 -1.33 -9.30 16.81
CA VAL A 697 -1.23 -8.00 16.14
C VAL A 697 -1.66 -8.05 14.67
N ASN A 698 -1.83 -9.25 14.11
CA ASN A 698 -2.23 -9.46 12.73
C ASN A 698 -3.61 -10.16 12.59
N ALA A 699 -4.26 -10.48 13.72
CA ALA A 699 -5.53 -11.18 13.83
C ALA A 699 -5.56 -12.57 13.18
N ASP A 700 -4.44 -13.30 13.20
CA ASP A 700 -4.34 -14.66 12.67
C ASP A 700 -4.69 -15.77 13.69
N GLY A 701 -4.91 -15.38 14.94
CA GLY A 701 -5.29 -16.24 16.05
C GLY A 701 -4.11 -16.84 16.82
N TYR A 702 -2.88 -16.49 16.49
CA TYR A 702 -1.67 -16.86 17.23
C TYR A 702 -1.12 -15.65 17.97
N ALA A 703 -0.43 -15.91 19.08
CA ALA A 703 0.22 -14.85 19.83
C ALA A 703 1.54 -14.43 19.16
N ASP A 704 1.76 -13.13 19.08
CA ASP A 704 2.97 -12.50 18.55
C ASP A 704 3.81 -11.92 19.69
N PHE A 705 5.08 -11.60 19.42
CA PHE A 705 5.99 -11.09 20.45
C PHE A 705 7.01 -10.08 19.96
N LEU A 706 7.50 -9.28 20.91
CA LEU A 706 8.46 -8.20 20.69
C LEU A 706 9.82 -8.53 21.28
N VAL A 707 10.86 -8.20 20.52
CA VAL A 707 12.27 -8.28 20.94
C VAL A 707 12.95 -6.92 20.84
N GLY A 708 13.60 -6.50 21.92
CA GLY A 708 14.33 -5.24 22.01
C GLY A 708 15.83 -5.41 21.78
N ALA A 709 16.43 -4.49 21.02
CA ALA A 709 17.87 -4.40 20.79
C ALA A 709 18.33 -2.94 20.89
N ARG A 710 18.39 -2.45 22.12
CA ARG A 710 18.62 -1.04 22.48
C ARG A 710 19.93 -0.43 21.99
N GLY A 711 20.94 -1.24 21.64
CA GLY A 711 22.23 -0.74 21.16
C GLY A 711 22.41 -0.83 19.65
N THR A 712 21.33 -1.16 18.91
CA THR A 712 21.40 -1.27 17.45
C THR A 712 21.77 0.05 16.80
N ASP A 713 22.71 0.02 15.86
CA ASP A 713 23.20 1.20 15.13
C ASP A 713 22.35 1.57 13.88
N THR A 714 21.26 0.84 13.64
CA THR A 714 20.32 1.12 12.55
C THR A 714 19.52 2.38 12.90
N GLY A 715 19.57 3.42 12.06
CA GLY A 715 19.01 4.75 12.37
C GLY A 715 20.03 5.74 12.95
N GLY A 716 21.20 5.26 13.39
CA GLY A 716 22.28 6.06 13.99
C GLY A 716 22.99 5.28 15.09
N SER A 717 24.16 5.75 15.53
CA SER A 717 24.91 5.12 16.64
C SER A 717 24.03 4.95 17.87
N ASP A 718 23.86 3.73 18.38
CA ASP A 718 23.00 3.39 19.53
C ASP A 718 21.56 3.97 19.41
N ALA A 719 21.03 4.09 18.19
CA ALA A 719 19.63 4.53 18.01
C ALA A 719 18.63 3.51 18.59
N GLY A 720 19.02 2.24 18.59
CA GLY A 720 18.22 1.13 19.08
C GLY A 720 17.17 0.67 18.06
N ALA A 721 16.63 -0.51 18.30
CA ALA A 721 15.56 -1.08 17.51
C ALA A 721 14.68 -2.02 18.35
N ALA A 722 13.44 -2.19 17.89
CA ALA A 722 12.55 -3.26 18.33
C ALA A 722 12.12 -4.10 17.12
N TYR A 723 11.80 -5.36 17.36
CA TYR A 723 11.45 -6.34 16.33
C TYR A 723 10.16 -7.03 16.73
N LEU A 724 9.23 -7.15 15.80
CA LEU A 724 8.02 -7.97 15.94
C LEU A 724 8.23 -9.28 15.21
N LEU A 725 7.89 -10.37 15.89
CA LEU A 725 7.88 -11.70 15.34
C LEU A 725 6.47 -12.27 15.45
N LEU A 726 5.94 -12.74 14.33
CA LEU A 726 4.61 -13.32 14.27
C LEU A 726 4.65 -14.78 14.70
N GLY A 727 3.65 -15.22 15.47
CA GLY A 727 3.57 -16.58 16.00
C GLY A 727 3.30 -17.63 14.92
N ALA A 728 2.42 -17.31 13.96
CA ALA A 728 1.98 -18.28 12.96
C ALA A 728 3.13 -18.75 12.03
N GLY A 729 3.43 -20.05 12.09
CA GLY A 729 4.41 -20.71 11.21
C GLY A 729 5.85 -20.73 11.74
N LEU A 730 6.05 -20.51 13.05
CA LEU A 730 7.32 -20.72 13.73
C LEU A 730 7.70 -22.20 13.89
#